data_AF-A0AA39V4M4-F1
#
_entry.id   AF-A0AA39V4M4-F1
#
_cell.length_a   1.000
_cell.length_b   1.000
_cell.length_c   1.000
_cell.angle_alpha   90.00
_cell.angle_beta   90.00
_cell.angle_gamma   90.00
#
_symmetry.space_group_name_H-M   'P 1'
#
loop_
_entity.id
_entity.type
_entity.pdbx_description
1 polymer ?
#
loop_
_entity_poly.entity_id
_entity_poly.type
_entity_poly.pdbx_seq_one_letter_code
_entity_poly.pdbx_strand_id
1 'polypeptide(L)'
;MSTAKAYRKGIVSKGELVFDRDLNPLETKKSISLSTWIQNTLPKTLDRANTQAKHNLINSVQNQSTRFPHIGSSQFSGQPYAQSWYANGYQAPELASNEEHMELFQDDDMSEAMDMSSDFEDDLSENMELSSGPDVDNMSDEELSAERMGGTVSRAISLQSDQGVDPKPKHTRTSKEGVKRAPKVLDLSFSLGGDGGSDGTSTTPRMSSTPSGLSGPSSNTSAGPSNLKDSIETDASFDMLKAPSRTSSLSSQLSPVKSATPPALKLQSSAQKYSSRRKAPKPRKVHVADLRARTSIPTNITSTVLAQQGIHAAYSSRLNPFALHPDEYQLLRDHICHLHVSAYLNIRNRILRLWVKNPLVSVTEDEAAGCALASRWLGLAEVAYEWLVRKGYINFGCVEAPDSSNAYVKRYKSKRFRRKTVVVIGAGMAGLGCARQLEGLFEHYRERWTSVGEEPPQVILLEGRNRIGGRVYSHPLKNQKTSGIPEQKRSTAEMGAHIIIGFDNGNPLSMIVRGQLALHYYALKDNSTLHDTDGKVVDEERDSMVEKLYNDVLDRASVYRHRVPPLKTVEGDRELIEAGRDPQRDLGLPLSATENEVSGPAASANSNTIENVPGGMDKLTGRAHMVTGSRKKDPPALAAERLGWKLASSVLSYRDLNLDVVAKASENPTLGAAMDEAVKQYQFLLDLSPQDMRLLNWHYANLEYANAANVGKLSLGGWDQDAGNEFEGVHAQVIGGYQQVPRGILHAPYKLDLRTRKVVKRIAYDMQSTAFTGGGKVFCEDGETFEADHIVLTTPLGVLKDEAISFDPPLPDWKVGPIQRLGFGTLNKVILVYDTPFWKVDQDMFGLLREPEVAESLDQEDYIANRGRFYFFWNCIKTTGRPVLISLMAGDAAHQAEAATDAELVAEVTHELAKIFQLTKVPEPLETIVTRWGKDPFARGSYSYVGAMSKPGDYEAMAAPISNLHFAGEATCATHPATVHGAYISGLRAASEVISDLIGPIDIPNPLVPWPSQADVEMTETPQRQRAEDLPDDTSPNTNMESEVVKQARLEAFESDILDAIKAELGLRPSPPGKPGSNPFLLFTTDHWAEVKKACDEMRVAATGNPDSKASRNEVRIRIGQLWREAPDELKRPYVEQTSNNRKVNLEEAATFEARLASWDARAMEVRRDYVRQHPGVLSEEEEQNMWRALGVYGDYGNFGDERRAKKMSGYAEDSDSNADV
;
A
#
# COMPACT_ATOMS: atom_id res chain seq x y z
N MET A 1 -7.54 -32.90 -3.72
CA MET A 1 -7.89 -33.68 -2.50
C MET A 1 -6.74 -34.62 -2.14
N SER A 2 -6.80 -35.34 -1.01
CA SER A 2 -5.86 -36.40 -0.59
C SER A 2 -4.50 -36.01 0.05
N THR A 3 -4.47 -35.00 0.93
CA THR A 3 -3.40 -34.85 1.97
C THR A 3 -3.89 -34.05 3.19
N ALA A 4 -5.02 -34.48 3.80
CA ALA A 4 -5.62 -33.78 4.94
C ALA A 4 -6.15 -34.75 6.01
N LYS A 5 -5.29 -35.59 6.60
CA LYS A 5 -5.72 -36.61 7.58
C LYS A 5 -4.72 -36.98 8.68
N ALA A 6 -3.84 -36.06 9.08
CA ALA A 6 -2.94 -36.26 10.23
C ALA A 6 -2.64 -34.94 10.96
N TYR A 7 -3.48 -34.58 11.94
CA TYR A 7 -3.15 -33.85 13.18
C TYR A 7 -4.46 -33.64 13.99
N ARG A 8 -4.97 -34.71 14.62
CA ARG A 8 -6.23 -34.66 15.41
C ARG A 8 -6.21 -35.59 16.62
N LYS A 9 -5.20 -35.45 17.48
CA LYS A 9 -5.05 -36.01 18.84
C LYS A 9 -3.95 -35.21 19.54
N GLY A 10 -4.09 -34.85 20.82
CA GLY A 10 -2.88 -34.50 21.59
C GLY A 10 -2.96 -33.57 22.81
N ILE A 11 -3.94 -32.68 22.97
CA ILE A 11 -4.10 -31.94 24.24
C ILE A 11 -5.56 -31.97 24.68
N VAL A 12 -5.82 -32.72 25.76
CA VAL A 12 -7.03 -32.62 26.58
C VAL A 12 -6.57 -32.60 28.03
N SER A 13 -6.72 -31.45 28.70
CA SER A 13 -6.69 -31.35 30.15
C SER A 13 -7.86 -30.48 30.59
N LYS A 14 -8.48 -30.82 31.73
CA LYS A 14 -9.79 -30.29 32.10
C LYS A 14 -9.71 -28.89 32.69
N GLY A 15 -10.56 -28.00 32.21
CA GLY A 15 -10.95 -26.75 32.87
C GLY A 15 -12.43 -26.51 32.60
N GLU A 16 -13.28 -26.74 33.60
CA GLU A 16 -14.73 -26.63 33.43
C GLU A 16 -15.18 -25.17 33.55
N LEU A 17 -15.73 -24.62 32.47
CA LEU A 17 -16.52 -23.40 32.51
C LEU A 17 -17.99 -23.77 32.30
N VAL A 18 -18.70 -23.95 33.41
CA VAL A 18 -20.14 -24.13 33.43
C VAL A 18 -20.80 -22.82 32.98
N PHE A 19 -21.43 -22.85 31.80
CA PHE A 19 -22.37 -21.80 31.41
C PHE A 19 -23.68 -22.05 32.15
N ASP A 20 -23.85 -21.38 33.29
CA ASP A 20 -25.09 -21.42 34.03
C ASP A 20 -26.22 -20.77 33.22
N ARG A 21 -27.43 -21.32 33.33
CA ARG A 21 -28.61 -20.89 32.58
C ARG A 21 -29.73 -20.53 33.57
N ASP A 22 -30.62 -19.70 33.06
CA ASP A 22 -31.88 -19.30 33.68
C ASP A 22 -31.76 -18.43 34.94
N LEU A 23 -32.31 -17.22 34.85
CA LEU A 23 -33.35 -16.78 35.79
C LEU A 23 -34.21 -15.70 35.13
N ASN A 24 -35.52 -15.99 35.05
CA ASN A 24 -36.52 -15.08 34.49
C ASN A 24 -36.92 -14.00 35.51
N PRO A 25 -37.48 -12.85 35.09
CA PRO A 25 -37.90 -11.80 36.01
C PRO A 25 -39.19 -12.17 36.75
N LEU A 26 -39.34 -11.68 37.98
CA LEU A 26 -40.60 -11.70 38.72
C LEU A 26 -40.97 -10.30 39.22
N GLU A 27 -42.25 -9.96 39.10
CA GLU A 27 -42.80 -8.67 39.47
C GLU A 27 -42.81 -8.44 41.00
N THR A 28 -42.88 -7.18 41.43
CA THR A 28 -43.82 -6.86 42.52
C THR A 28 -44.48 -5.50 42.30
N LYS A 29 -45.80 -5.46 42.48
CA LYS A 29 -46.67 -4.35 42.03
C LYS A 29 -46.78 -3.24 43.08
N LYS A 30 -46.87 -2.00 42.62
CA LYS A 30 -47.80 -1.01 43.20
C LYS A 30 -48.24 0.03 42.17
N SER A 31 -49.55 0.20 42.06
CA SER A 31 -50.23 1.02 41.05
C SER A 31 -50.82 2.29 41.66
N ILE A 32 -50.71 3.43 40.95
CA ILE A 32 -51.64 4.57 41.02
C ILE A 32 -51.95 4.99 39.57
N SER A 33 -53.17 5.44 39.30
CA SER A 33 -53.73 5.55 37.94
C SER A 33 -53.85 6.97 37.39
N LEU A 34 -53.97 7.05 36.05
CA LEU A 34 -54.69 8.03 35.23
C LEU A 34 -54.99 9.46 35.78
N SER A 35 -54.42 10.45 35.10
CA SER A 35 -55.08 11.65 34.53
C SER A 35 -56.29 12.30 35.24
N THR A 36 -56.23 13.63 35.47
CA THR A 36 -57.05 14.69 34.79
C THR A 36 -57.06 16.02 35.58
N TRP A 37 -57.06 17.17 34.86
CA TRP A 37 -57.41 18.54 35.33
C TRP A 37 -56.53 19.26 36.40
N ILE A 38 -56.67 20.58 36.68
CA ILE A 38 -56.59 21.79 35.81
C ILE A 38 -56.46 23.09 36.66
N GLN A 39 -55.96 24.19 36.05
CA GLN A 39 -56.06 25.63 36.48
C GLN A 39 -55.45 26.15 37.81
N ASN A 40 -54.56 27.16 37.69
CA ASN A 40 -54.63 28.52 38.30
C ASN A 40 -53.20 29.13 38.52
N THR A 41 -52.85 30.38 38.16
CA THR A 41 -53.49 31.39 37.29
C THR A 41 -52.43 32.34 36.67
N LEU A 42 -52.74 32.88 35.48
CA LEU A 42 -52.10 33.99 34.72
C LEU A 42 -51.99 35.32 35.53
N PRO A 43 -51.15 36.35 35.17
CA PRO A 43 -51.37 37.12 33.91
C PRO A 43 -50.24 37.96 33.22
N LYS A 44 -50.41 38.11 31.87
CA LYS A 44 -50.09 39.28 30.99
C LYS A 44 -48.59 39.60 30.69
N THR A 45 -48.20 40.19 29.55
CA THR A 45 -48.86 40.76 28.34
C THR A 45 -48.26 40.17 27.04
N LEU A 46 -49.01 39.80 25.98
CA LEU A 46 -49.51 40.62 24.83
C LEU A 46 -48.42 41.25 23.92
N ASP A 47 -48.50 41.25 22.57
CA ASP A 47 -49.49 40.64 21.63
C ASP A 47 -48.92 40.47 20.18
N ARG A 48 -49.66 39.73 19.32
CA ARG A 48 -49.81 39.68 17.82
C ARG A 48 -48.87 40.45 16.83
N ALA A 49 -48.80 40.14 15.51
CA ALA A 49 -49.10 38.95 14.67
C ALA A 49 -48.88 39.25 13.14
N ASN A 50 -48.97 38.19 12.30
CA ASN A 50 -49.45 38.15 10.89
C ASN A 50 -48.58 38.63 9.69
N THR A 51 -48.32 37.69 8.75
CA THR A 51 -48.53 37.71 7.26
C THR A 51 -48.23 38.99 6.45
N GLN A 52 -47.60 38.99 5.25
CA GLN A 52 -47.82 38.14 4.07
C GLN A 52 -46.79 38.45 2.94
N ALA A 53 -46.61 37.55 1.94
CA ALA A 53 -45.98 37.76 0.61
C ALA A 53 -44.46 38.07 0.57
N LYS A 54 -43.58 37.52 -0.29
CA LYS A 54 -43.54 36.99 -1.69
C LYS A 54 -42.87 37.98 -2.69
N HIS A 55 -41.75 37.53 -3.28
CA HIS A 55 -41.22 37.91 -4.61
C HIS A 55 -40.75 39.38 -4.81
N ASN A 56 -39.82 39.73 -5.71
CA ASN A 56 -38.90 38.97 -6.55
C ASN A 56 -37.82 39.91 -7.18
N LEU A 57 -36.77 39.30 -7.77
CA LEU A 57 -35.88 39.86 -8.83
C LEU A 57 -35.03 41.12 -8.49
N ILE A 58 -34.03 41.56 -9.29
CA ILE A 58 -32.85 40.88 -9.91
C ILE A 58 -31.90 41.95 -10.51
N ASN A 59 -30.61 41.62 -10.70
CA ASN A 59 -29.62 42.29 -11.60
C ASN A 59 -29.30 43.80 -11.38
N SER A 60 -28.05 44.18 -11.06
CA SER A 60 -26.89 44.46 -11.96
C SER A 60 -26.92 45.89 -12.56
N VAL A 61 -25.84 46.51 -13.08
CA VAL A 61 -24.50 46.03 -13.48
C VAL A 61 -23.47 47.21 -13.48
N GLN A 62 -22.19 46.94 -13.15
CA GLN A 62 -20.97 47.72 -13.55
C GLN A 62 -20.93 49.26 -13.25
N ASN A 63 -19.86 50.06 -13.45
CA ASN A 63 -18.52 49.86 -14.03
C ASN A 63 -17.49 50.89 -13.47
N GLN A 64 -16.18 50.55 -13.46
CA GLN A 64 -15.01 51.48 -13.56
C GLN A 64 -14.81 52.58 -12.46
N SER A 65 -13.65 53.24 -12.28
CA SER A 65 -12.23 52.90 -12.54
C SER A 65 -11.30 53.99 -11.94
N THR A 66 -10.14 53.60 -11.35
CA THR A 66 -8.94 54.46 -11.06
C THR A 66 -9.10 55.65 -10.08
N ARG A 67 -8.08 56.26 -9.44
CA ARG A 67 -6.59 56.28 -9.63
C ARG A 67 -5.83 56.65 -8.30
N PHE A 68 -4.51 56.41 -8.24
CA PHE A 68 -3.57 56.77 -7.14
C PHE A 68 -3.14 58.28 -7.14
N PRO A 69 -2.58 58.84 -6.02
CA PRO A 69 -1.13 58.79 -5.64
C PRO A 69 -0.88 58.22 -4.21
N HIS A 70 0.28 57.66 -3.79
CA HIS A 70 1.67 58.19 -3.57
C HIS A 70 1.76 59.28 -2.45
N ILE A 71 2.81 59.44 -1.61
CA ILE A 71 4.25 59.04 -1.57
C ILE A 71 4.71 58.76 -0.09
N GLY A 72 5.77 57.95 0.15
CA GLY A 72 6.61 58.06 1.38
C GLY A 72 7.47 56.82 1.72
N SER A 73 8.78 56.94 1.95
CA SER A 73 9.69 55.76 2.11
C SER A 73 11.03 55.97 2.84
N SER A 74 11.45 54.97 3.64
CA SER A 74 12.83 54.55 4.05
C SER A 74 12.69 53.32 4.97
N GLN A 75 13.38 52.17 4.91
CA GLN A 75 14.74 51.73 4.48
C GLN A 75 15.88 52.27 5.37
N PHE A 76 16.92 51.51 5.76
CA PHE A 76 17.46 50.17 5.42
C PHE A 76 17.75 49.37 6.73
N SER A 77 18.12 48.08 6.83
CA SER A 77 18.10 46.80 6.06
C SER A 77 18.49 45.69 7.09
N GLY A 78 18.77 44.39 6.85
CA GLY A 78 18.81 43.42 5.74
C GLY A 78 19.24 42.05 6.34
N GLN A 79 19.35 40.89 5.68
CA GLN A 79 19.06 40.43 4.30
C GLN A 79 18.71 38.92 4.33
N PRO A 80 17.89 38.41 3.39
CA PRO A 80 17.95 37.04 2.88
C PRO A 80 18.60 37.01 1.47
N TYR A 81 18.98 35.81 0.99
CA TYR A 81 19.71 35.62 -0.28
C TYR A 81 18.87 34.86 -1.34
N ALA A 82 18.66 35.46 -2.52
CA ALA A 82 18.20 34.79 -3.75
C ALA A 82 18.34 35.74 -4.96
N GLN A 83 18.86 35.25 -6.11
CA GLN A 83 18.73 35.82 -7.47
C GLN A 83 19.44 34.86 -8.47
N SER A 84 18.73 34.33 -9.49
CA SER A 84 18.58 34.84 -10.88
C SER A 84 19.89 34.83 -11.70
N TRP A 85 20.01 34.02 -12.76
CA TRP A 85 19.40 34.24 -14.09
C TRP A 85 19.64 35.64 -14.66
N TYR A 86 20.30 35.69 -15.83
CA TYR A 86 20.48 36.89 -16.66
C TYR A 86 20.27 36.51 -18.13
N ALA A 87 19.86 37.46 -18.96
CA ALA A 87 19.53 37.23 -20.37
C ALA A 87 20.38 38.08 -21.33
N ASN A 88 20.62 37.54 -22.52
CA ASN A 88 21.02 38.18 -23.78
C ASN A 88 20.54 37.24 -24.91
N GLY A 89 20.19 37.69 -26.12
CA GLY A 89 20.05 39.07 -26.60
C GLY A 89 20.13 39.16 -28.13
N TYR A 90 19.08 39.70 -28.75
CA TYR A 90 18.97 40.16 -30.15
C TYR A 90 18.80 39.18 -31.34
N GLN A 91 17.94 39.68 -32.25
CA GLN A 91 17.90 39.55 -33.72
C GLN A 91 17.55 38.22 -34.42
N ALA A 92 16.52 38.33 -35.26
CA ALA A 92 16.26 37.48 -36.42
C ALA A 92 16.73 38.18 -37.71
N PRO A 93 17.01 37.42 -38.78
CA PRO A 93 16.87 37.88 -40.16
C PRO A 93 15.78 37.07 -40.92
N GLU A 94 15.35 37.62 -42.06
CA GLU A 94 14.41 37.00 -43.00
C GLU A 94 15.12 36.22 -44.13
N LEU A 95 14.29 35.65 -45.03
CA LEU A 95 14.51 35.43 -46.47
C LEU A 95 15.18 34.13 -46.99
N ALA A 96 14.79 33.89 -48.26
CA ALA A 96 15.36 33.00 -49.28
C ALA A 96 15.02 31.49 -49.22
N SER A 97 14.15 31.10 -50.15
CA SER A 97 14.21 29.79 -50.81
C SER A 97 15.50 29.66 -51.63
N ASN A 98 15.95 28.42 -51.89
CA ASN A 98 16.09 27.94 -53.27
C ASN A 98 16.23 26.41 -53.35
N GLU A 99 16.06 25.92 -54.58
CA GLU A 99 15.92 24.53 -54.99
C GLU A 99 17.29 23.83 -55.24
N GLU A 100 17.22 22.65 -55.85
CA GLU A 100 18.33 21.87 -56.46
C GLU A 100 19.36 21.29 -55.46
N HIS A 101 19.43 19.96 -55.31
CA HIS A 101 19.86 19.09 -56.41
C HIS A 101 19.05 17.80 -56.57
N MET A 102 18.74 17.47 -57.83
CA MET A 102 18.55 16.09 -58.28
C MET A 102 19.90 15.47 -58.65
N GLU A 103 20.06 14.17 -58.40
CA GLU A 103 20.74 13.19 -59.27
C GLU A 103 20.65 11.78 -58.62
N LEU A 104 20.62 10.66 -59.36
CA LEU A 104 19.77 10.28 -60.49
C LEU A 104 19.97 8.77 -60.74
N PHE A 105 18.90 8.05 -61.14
CA PHE A 105 18.94 6.67 -61.63
C PHE A 105 19.45 5.60 -60.61
N GLN A 106 19.23 4.29 -60.82
CA GLN A 106 18.53 3.62 -61.93
C GLN A 106 17.64 2.47 -61.44
N ASP A 107 16.66 2.14 -62.26
CA ASP A 107 15.75 1.00 -62.14
C ASP A 107 16.47 -0.35 -62.32
N ASP A 108 15.84 -1.42 -61.83
CA ASP A 108 15.51 -2.60 -62.64
C ASP A 108 14.40 -3.41 -61.95
N ASP A 109 13.26 -3.58 -62.64
CA ASP A 109 12.63 -4.86 -63.04
C ASP A 109 12.84 -6.12 -62.18
N MET A 110 11.93 -7.11 -62.10
CA MET A 110 10.51 -7.33 -62.46
C MET A 110 10.21 -8.78 -61.94
N SER A 111 9.00 -9.36 -61.88
CA SER A 111 7.59 -8.97 -62.00
C SER A 111 6.72 -10.18 -61.54
N GLU A 112 5.39 -10.05 -61.63
CA GLU A 112 4.42 -11.17 -61.73
C GLU A 112 4.26 -12.12 -60.50
N ALA A 113 3.08 -12.73 -60.27
CA ALA A 113 1.71 -12.37 -60.67
C ALA A 113 0.69 -13.25 -59.88
N MET A 114 -0.53 -12.71 -59.70
CA MET A 114 -1.82 -13.44 -59.69
C MET A 114 -2.08 -14.49 -58.56
N ASP A 115 -3.31 -14.94 -58.26
CA ASP A 115 -4.70 -14.39 -58.33
C ASP A 115 -5.63 -15.40 -57.60
N MET A 116 -6.96 -15.29 -57.76
CA MET A 116 -7.99 -16.35 -57.56
C MET A 116 -8.46 -16.64 -56.12
N SER A 117 -9.36 -15.76 -55.64
CA SER A 117 -10.79 -16.02 -55.37
C SER A 117 -11.35 -17.37 -54.84
N SER A 118 -12.54 -17.23 -54.22
CA SER A 118 -13.74 -18.11 -54.25
C SER A 118 -13.80 -19.41 -53.42
N ASP A 119 -14.62 -19.37 -52.36
CA ASP A 119 -15.94 -20.03 -52.18
C ASP A 119 -16.15 -21.56 -52.28
N PHE A 120 -17.31 -21.98 -51.74
CA PHE A 120 -18.00 -23.30 -51.79
C PHE A 120 -17.53 -24.46 -50.88
N GLU A 121 -18.22 -24.55 -49.73
CA GLU A 121 -19.22 -25.59 -49.36
C GLU A 121 -18.92 -27.11 -49.34
N ASP A 122 -19.70 -27.75 -48.44
CA ASP A 122 -20.23 -29.12 -48.39
C ASP A 122 -19.40 -30.36 -47.95
N ASP A 123 -19.92 -30.95 -46.86
CA ASP A 123 -20.19 -32.37 -46.58
C ASP A 123 -19.23 -33.49 -47.03
N LEU A 124 -18.92 -34.38 -46.07
CA LEU A 124 -19.58 -35.70 -46.00
C LEU A 124 -19.44 -36.35 -44.62
N SER A 125 -20.24 -37.39 -44.36
CA SER A 125 -20.57 -37.91 -43.02
C SER A 125 -20.26 -39.42 -42.85
N GLU A 126 -20.94 -40.11 -41.91
CA GLU A 126 -20.97 -41.57 -41.67
C GLU A 126 -19.83 -42.19 -40.80
N ASN A 127 -20.06 -43.18 -39.91
CA ASN A 127 -21.30 -43.77 -39.35
C ASN A 127 -21.08 -44.63 -38.06
N MET A 128 -22.18 -45.20 -37.55
CA MET A 128 -22.30 -46.34 -36.59
C MET A 128 -22.23 -46.00 -35.06
N GLU A 129 -23.10 -46.54 -34.18
CA GLU A 129 -24.31 -47.39 -34.36
C GLU A 129 -25.25 -47.40 -33.12
N LEU A 130 -26.57 -47.64 -33.34
CA LEU A 130 -27.60 -48.28 -32.48
C LEU A 130 -27.85 -47.81 -31.01
N SER A 131 -29.06 -47.76 -30.43
CA SER A 131 -30.51 -47.82 -30.79
C SER A 131 -31.33 -47.61 -29.48
N SER A 132 -32.65 -47.36 -29.34
CA SER A 132 -33.86 -47.18 -30.17
C SER A 132 -34.76 -46.07 -29.50
N GLY A 133 -36.04 -45.76 -29.77
CA GLY A 133 -37.15 -46.32 -30.59
C GLY A 133 -38.11 -47.24 -29.79
N PRO A 134 -39.46 -47.23 -29.98
CA PRO A 134 -40.28 -46.46 -30.96
C PRO A 134 -41.60 -45.83 -30.39
N ASP A 135 -42.52 -45.49 -31.31
CA ASP A 135 -44.00 -45.35 -31.21
C ASP A 135 -44.66 -43.99 -30.82
N VAL A 136 -45.70 -43.47 -31.52
CA VAL A 136 -46.07 -43.41 -32.97
C VAL A 136 -46.95 -42.15 -33.20
N ASP A 137 -47.25 -41.83 -34.47
CA ASP A 137 -48.47 -41.15 -34.98
C ASP A 137 -48.69 -39.64 -34.70
N ASN A 138 -49.26 -38.83 -35.62
CA ASN A 138 -49.35 -38.90 -37.10
C ASN A 138 -49.85 -37.55 -37.67
N MET A 139 -49.76 -37.35 -39.00
CA MET A 139 -50.49 -36.35 -39.84
C MET A 139 -50.22 -34.85 -39.55
N SER A 140 -49.83 -33.98 -40.48
CA SER A 140 -50.30 -33.66 -41.85
C SER A 140 -51.45 -32.65 -41.91
N ASP A 141 -51.73 -32.17 -43.12
CA ASP A 141 -52.84 -31.28 -43.53
C ASP A 141 -52.56 -29.80 -43.15
N GLU A 142 -52.17 -28.98 -44.13
CA GLU A 142 -53.03 -28.24 -45.08
C GLU A 142 -53.74 -27.05 -44.41
N GLU A 143 -53.36 -25.81 -44.72
CA GLU A 143 -53.58 -25.03 -45.95
C GLU A 143 -54.91 -24.25 -45.89
N LEU A 144 -54.93 -23.11 -46.60
CA LEU A 144 -56.11 -22.31 -46.97
C LEU A 144 -56.86 -21.56 -45.86
N SER A 145 -57.50 -20.42 -46.15
CA SER A 145 -57.20 -19.27 -47.03
C SER A 145 -58.31 -18.22 -46.84
N ALA A 146 -58.22 -17.09 -47.55
CA ALA A 146 -59.34 -16.52 -48.31
C ALA A 146 -60.56 -15.91 -47.55
N GLU A 147 -61.35 -15.02 -48.15
CA GLU A 147 -61.12 -14.07 -49.27
C GLU A 147 -62.24 -13.00 -49.27
N ARG A 148 -62.11 -12.01 -50.15
CA ARG A 148 -63.19 -11.32 -50.91
C ARG A 148 -64.36 -10.71 -50.10
N MET A 149 -64.50 -9.38 -50.14
CA MET A 149 -65.19 -8.64 -51.22
C MET A 149 -66.64 -9.07 -51.46
N GLY A 150 -67.57 -8.10 -51.42
CA GLY A 150 -68.83 -8.23 -52.16
C GLY A 150 -70.07 -7.59 -51.54
N GLY A 151 -70.29 -6.32 -51.85
CA GLY A 151 -71.58 -5.94 -52.45
C GLY A 151 -72.82 -5.67 -51.56
N THR A 152 -73.15 -4.38 -51.49
CA THR A 152 -74.46 -3.82 -51.93
C THR A 152 -75.80 -4.17 -51.21
N VAL A 153 -76.46 -3.07 -50.80
CA VAL A 153 -77.90 -2.73 -50.97
C VAL A 153 -78.90 -3.07 -49.83
N SER A 154 -79.37 -1.98 -49.19
CA SER A 154 -80.68 -1.78 -48.54
C SER A 154 -80.98 -2.52 -47.21
N ARG A 155 -81.85 -2.01 -46.31
CA ARG A 155 -82.75 -0.83 -46.35
C ARG A 155 -83.11 -0.33 -44.93
N ALA A 156 -83.31 1.00 -44.76
CA ALA A 156 -84.12 1.66 -43.70
C ALA A 156 -83.60 1.46 -42.24
N ILE A 157 -83.84 2.32 -41.23
CA ILE A 157 -84.51 3.63 -41.00
C ILE A 157 -83.96 4.11 -39.62
N SER A 158 -83.82 5.37 -39.17
CA SER A 158 -84.11 6.78 -39.53
C SER A 158 -83.21 7.68 -38.61
N LEU A 159 -83.02 9.00 -38.73
CA LEU A 159 -83.32 10.09 -39.68
C LEU A 159 -82.44 11.31 -39.29
N GLN A 160 -81.99 12.11 -40.27
CA GLN A 160 -81.72 13.58 -40.18
C GLN A 160 -80.70 14.14 -39.16
N SER A 161 -80.25 15.41 -39.26
CA SER A 161 -79.78 16.23 -40.40
C SER A 161 -79.16 17.55 -39.87
N ASP A 162 -78.58 18.35 -40.78
CA ASP A 162 -78.29 19.78 -40.64
C ASP A 162 -77.13 20.19 -39.69
N GLN A 163 -76.16 21.04 -40.08
CA GLN A 163 -76.18 22.38 -40.71
C GLN A 163 -76.57 23.51 -39.75
N GLY A 164 -75.61 24.44 -39.50
CA GLY A 164 -75.95 25.86 -39.47
C GLY A 164 -75.38 26.76 -38.36
N VAL A 165 -74.60 27.75 -38.80
CA VAL A 165 -74.77 29.20 -38.49
C VAL A 165 -74.60 29.71 -37.03
N ASP A 166 -73.49 30.42 -36.80
CA ASP A 166 -73.32 31.47 -35.77
C ASP A 166 -74.27 32.67 -36.07
N PRO A 167 -74.96 33.24 -35.06
CA PRO A 167 -74.67 34.66 -34.79
C PRO A 167 -74.79 35.13 -33.31
N LYS A 168 -73.83 35.98 -32.92
CA LYS A 168 -73.89 37.11 -31.94
C LYS A 168 -75.13 38.02 -32.17
N PRO A 169 -75.55 39.00 -31.28
CA PRO A 169 -74.67 39.94 -30.55
C PRO A 169 -75.22 40.68 -29.28
N LYS A 170 -74.47 41.75 -28.87
CA LYS A 170 -74.80 42.91 -27.97
C LYS A 170 -74.53 42.71 -26.45
N HIS A 171 -73.68 43.48 -25.76
CA HIS A 171 -73.41 44.95 -25.60
C HIS A 171 -74.04 45.50 -24.28
N THR A 172 -73.46 46.46 -23.54
CA THR A 172 -72.20 47.26 -23.70
C THR A 172 -71.40 47.22 -22.36
N ARG A 173 -70.72 48.20 -21.70
CA ARG A 173 -70.22 49.62 -21.78
C ARG A 173 -69.19 49.75 -20.61
N THR A 174 -68.24 50.69 -20.39
CA THR A 174 -67.29 51.63 -21.08
C THR A 174 -66.48 52.32 -19.95
N SER A 175 -65.24 52.82 -20.06
CA SER A 175 -64.21 52.90 -21.13
C SER A 175 -62.79 52.90 -20.46
N LYS A 176 -61.72 53.68 -20.69
CA LYS A 176 -61.40 54.91 -21.47
C LYS A 176 -59.87 54.99 -21.79
N GLU A 177 -59.27 56.18 -21.87
CA GLU A 177 -57.86 56.47 -22.24
C GLU A 177 -56.84 56.37 -21.05
N GLY A 178 -55.51 56.45 -21.21
CA GLY A 178 -54.65 56.40 -22.41
C GLY A 178 -53.48 57.43 -22.50
N VAL A 179 -52.30 56.96 -22.98
CA VAL A 179 -51.27 57.71 -23.79
C VAL A 179 -50.19 58.62 -23.11
N LYS A 180 -48.94 58.50 -23.63
CA LYS A 180 -47.75 59.43 -23.67
C LYS A 180 -46.67 59.51 -22.55
N ARG A 181 -45.43 59.13 -22.96
CA ARG A 181 -44.10 59.83 -22.94
C ARG A 181 -43.59 60.61 -21.70
N ALA A 182 -42.28 60.43 -21.44
CA ALA A 182 -41.42 61.20 -20.51
C ALA A 182 -41.17 62.67 -20.92
N PRO A 183 -40.60 63.55 -20.05
CA PRO A 183 -39.13 63.67 -19.94
C PRO A 183 -38.54 64.18 -18.59
N LYS A 184 -37.18 64.19 -18.49
CA LYS A 184 -36.25 65.04 -17.67
C LYS A 184 -36.44 65.15 -16.13
N VAL A 185 -35.43 65.08 -15.23
CA VAL A 185 -34.01 65.53 -15.15
C VAL A 185 -33.83 66.93 -14.52
N LEU A 186 -32.88 67.02 -13.56
CA LEU A 186 -32.40 68.17 -12.75
C LEU A 186 -33.37 68.69 -11.64
N ASP A 187 -32.95 69.32 -10.53
CA ASP A 187 -31.67 69.43 -9.77
C ASP A 187 -31.90 70.36 -8.53
N LEU A 188 -30.83 70.67 -7.77
CA LEU A 188 -30.63 71.86 -6.90
C LEU A 188 -31.33 71.89 -5.50
N SER A 189 -30.77 72.52 -4.45
CA SER A 189 -29.39 73.00 -4.15
C SER A 189 -29.26 73.56 -2.71
N PHE A 190 -28.16 74.28 -2.45
CA PHE A 190 -27.71 75.07 -1.28
C PHE A 190 -26.89 74.29 -0.22
N SER A 191 -25.64 74.65 0.16
CA SER A 191 -24.91 75.96 0.33
C SER A 191 -25.19 76.64 1.69
N LEU A 192 -24.25 77.32 2.37
CA LEU A 192 -22.84 77.70 2.05
C LEU A 192 -22.06 78.09 3.35
N GLY A 193 -20.72 78.11 3.30
CA GLY A 193 -19.82 78.79 4.27
C GLY A 193 -19.35 77.97 5.49
N GLY A 194 -18.22 78.30 6.14
CA GLY A 194 -17.16 79.24 5.73
C GLY A 194 -16.16 79.63 6.85
N ASP A 195 -14.91 79.89 6.43
CA ASP A 195 -13.84 80.72 7.05
C ASP A 195 -13.06 80.27 8.33
N GLY A 196 -11.81 80.76 8.45
CA GLY A 196 -10.86 80.60 9.59
C GLY A 196 -10.16 79.22 9.72
N GLY A 197 -8.88 79.06 10.12
CA GLY A 197 -7.83 80.01 10.56
C GLY A 197 -7.98 80.50 12.01
N SER A 198 -7.01 80.44 12.93
CA SER A 198 -5.69 79.76 13.01
C SER A 198 -5.36 79.55 14.53
N ASP A 199 -4.16 79.35 15.12
CA ASP A 199 -2.74 79.43 14.72
C ASP A 199 -1.81 78.73 15.77
N GLY A 200 -0.48 78.72 15.53
CA GLY A 200 0.58 78.59 16.56
C GLY A 200 1.13 77.19 16.82
N THR A 201 2.43 76.87 16.68
CA THR A 201 3.65 77.46 17.30
C THR A 201 3.62 77.37 18.84
N SER A 202 4.18 76.32 19.44
CA SER A 202 5.61 76.09 19.74
C SER A 202 6.10 76.64 21.10
N THR A 203 6.44 75.69 21.98
CA THR A 203 7.53 75.74 22.98
C THR A 203 7.50 76.76 24.13
N THR A 204 8.24 76.39 25.20
CA THR A 204 8.67 77.22 26.35
C THR A 204 7.59 77.54 27.42
N PRO A 205 7.99 77.92 28.65
CA PRO A 205 9.11 77.41 29.45
C PRO A 205 8.72 77.10 30.92
N ARG A 206 9.72 76.72 31.75
CA ARG A 206 9.69 76.69 33.24
C ARG A 206 8.83 75.56 33.87
N MET A 207 9.05 75.13 35.11
CA MET A 207 10.24 75.12 35.99
C MET A 207 10.06 74.05 37.08
N SER A 208 11.17 73.60 37.68
CA SER A 208 11.29 73.08 39.06
C SER A 208 10.27 72.05 39.59
N SER A 209 10.68 70.78 39.70
CA SER A 209 10.81 70.12 41.02
C SER A 209 11.50 68.75 40.96
N THR A 210 12.26 68.46 42.03
CA THR A 210 12.71 67.13 42.53
C THR A 210 13.66 66.24 41.68
N PRO A 211 14.39 65.27 42.31
CA PRO A 211 15.51 64.54 41.69
C PRO A 211 15.37 63.00 41.69
N SER A 212 16.45 62.32 41.27
CA SER A 212 16.67 60.84 41.22
C SER A 212 15.88 60.08 40.13
N GLY A 213 16.49 59.19 39.33
CA GLY A 213 17.91 58.79 39.29
C GLY A 213 18.29 57.97 38.04
N LEU A 214 18.61 58.68 36.95
CA LEU A 214 19.60 58.43 35.89
C LEU A 214 20.49 57.16 36.03
N SER A 215 20.92 56.45 34.97
CA SER A 215 20.77 56.66 33.50
C SER A 215 21.41 55.52 32.71
N GLY A 216 21.12 55.38 31.41
CA GLY A 216 22.13 54.94 30.42
C GLY A 216 21.64 53.93 29.37
N PRO A 217 22.25 53.87 28.16
CA PRO A 217 21.64 53.19 27.01
C PRO A 217 22.46 52.06 26.38
N SER A 218 21.84 51.42 25.37
CA SER A 218 22.46 50.81 24.17
C SER A 218 23.53 49.72 24.30
N SER A 219 23.12 48.49 23.93
CA SER A 219 23.80 47.55 23.01
C SER A 219 25.27 47.13 23.18
N ASN A 220 25.46 45.81 22.99
CA ASN A 220 26.63 45.09 22.46
C ASN A 220 27.75 44.58 23.40
N THR A 221 28.07 43.31 23.13
CA THR A 221 29.38 42.61 23.22
C THR A 221 30.06 42.35 24.58
N SER A 222 30.04 41.04 24.89
CA SER A 222 31.18 40.17 25.25
C SER A 222 31.78 40.12 26.67
N ALA A 223 32.11 38.87 27.05
CA ALA A 223 32.95 38.39 28.17
C ALA A 223 32.43 38.59 29.62
N GLY A 224 32.58 37.53 30.43
CA GLY A 224 32.39 37.53 31.89
C GLY A 224 33.75 37.61 32.63
N PRO A 225 33.98 36.93 33.78
CA PRO A 225 33.16 35.88 34.42
C PRO A 225 33.05 36.02 35.99
N SER A 226 32.71 34.90 36.65
CA SER A 226 33.03 34.50 38.06
C SER A 226 32.01 34.67 39.22
N ASN A 227 31.35 33.54 39.55
CA ASN A 227 31.32 32.82 40.84
C ASN A 227 31.51 33.55 42.19
N LEU A 228 30.58 33.35 43.16
CA LEU A 228 30.75 32.47 44.36
C LEU A 228 29.63 32.61 45.45
N LYS A 229 29.08 31.44 45.88
CA LYS A 229 28.66 30.99 47.24
C LYS A 229 27.53 31.62 48.12
N ASP A 230 26.65 30.70 48.56
CA ASP A 230 26.25 30.29 49.95
C ASP A 230 25.87 31.35 51.02
N SER A 231 24.86 31.15 51.88
CA SER A 231 24.78 30.06 52.90
C SER A 231 23.56 30.17 53.86
N ILE A 232 23.23 29.08 54.60
CA ILE A 232 22.52 29.01 55.91
C ILE A 232 20.99 29.33 55.93
N GLU A 233 20.01 28.62 56.54
CA GLU A 233 19.86 27.60 57.63
C GLU A 233 19.53 28.18 59.04
N THR A 234 18.70 27.62 59.95
CA THR A 234 17.61 26.61 59.99
C THR A 234 16.85 26.76 61.34
N ASP A 235 15.55 26.47 61.45
CA ASP A 235 14.80 26.48 62.74
C ASP A 235 13.64 25.43 62.82
N ALA A 236 13.14 25.07 64.02
CA ALA A 236 12.29 23.87 64.22
C ALA A 236 11.36 23.79 65.48
N SER A 237 10.29 22.96 65.37
CA SER A 237 9.53 22.27 66.46
C SER A 237 8.56 23.12 67.35
N PHE A 238 7.55 22.61 68.09
CA PHE A 238 7.00 21.26 68.37
C PHE A 238 5.47 21.30 68.75
N ASP A 239 4.86 20.15 69.11
CA ASP A 239 3.50 19.86 69.72
C ASP A 239 2.37 19.28 68.82
N MET A 240 1.36 18.52 69.32
CA MET A 240 1.38 17.35 70.24
C MET A 240 0.04 16.55 70.18
N LEU A 241 0.08 15.19 70.11
CA LEU A 241 -1.06 14.22 70.27
C LEU A 241 -2.21 14.31 69.20
N LYS A 242 -3.17 13.37 68.94
CA LYS A 242 -3.57 11.98 69.37
C LYS A 242 -4.51 11.85 70.60
N ALA A 243 -5.31 10.80 70.86
CA ALA A 243 -6.03 9.68 70.17
C ALA A 243 -6.73 8.84 71.31
N PRO A 244 -7.79 7.96 71.15
CA PRO A 244 -7.95 6.93 70.10
C PRO A 244 -9.39 6.45 69.70
N SER A 245 -9.46 5.65 68.62
CA SER A 245 -10.51 4.63 68.32
C SER A 245 -11.98 5.08 68.15
N ARG A 246 -12.85 4.21 67.59
CA ARG A 246 -14.27 4.21 68.00
C ARG A 246 -14.29 3.73 69.45
N THR A 247 -14.89 4.50 70.33
CA THR A 247 -14.64 4.45 71.79
C THR A 247 -14.81 3.06 72.41
N SER A 248 -13.98 2.76 73.42
CA SER A 248 -13.65 1.44 74.01
C SER A 248 -12.53 0.67 73.27
N SER A 249 -11.60 -0.05 73.92
CA SER A 249 -11.19 -0.08 75.35
C SER A 249 -9.91 -0.92 75.56
N LEU A 250 -8.93 -0.42 76.34
CA LEU A 250 -7.72 -1.15 76.83
C LEU A 250 -6.76 -1.67 75.73
N SER A 251 -5.48 -2.05 75.98
CA SER A 251 -4.48 -1.68 77.00
C SER A 251 -3.10 -2.25 76.55
N SER A 252 -1.98 -1.56 76.87
CA SER A 252 -0.61 -2.14 77.12
C SER A 252 0.10 -3.01 76.03
N GLN A 253 1.43 -3.14 75.92
CA GLN A 253 2.64 -2.45 76.43
C GLN A 253 3.90 -2.99 75.67
N LEU A 254 5.06 -2.35 75.87
CA LEU A 254 6.44 -2.92 75.84
C LEU A 254 7.07 -3.50 74.52
N SER A 255 8.12 -2.80 74.10
CA SER A 255 9.54 -3.16 73.81
C SER A 255 10.09 -4.54 74.29
N PRO A 256 11.41 -4.91 74.09
CA PRO A 256 12.53 -4.23 73.39
C PRO A 256 13.50 -5.20 72.59
N VAL A 257 14.70 -4.69 72.21
CA VAL A 257 15.99 -5.38 71.85
C VAL A 257 16.00 -6.31 70.59
N LYS A 258 17.11 -6.54 69.85
CA LYS A 258 18.56 -6.16 69.93
C LYS A 258 19.01 -5.53 68.59
N SER A 259 19.87 -4.52 68.46
CA SER A 259 21.06 -4.00 69.18
C SER A 259 22.40 -4.68 68.85
N ALA A 260 23.16 -4.09 67.91
CA ALA A 260 24.63 -3.98 67.94
C ALA A 260 25.12 -3.01 66.82
N THR A 261 25.87 -1.97 67.18
CA THR A 261 26.52 -1.01 66.25
C THR A 261 28.05 -1.10 66.38
N PRO A 262 28.86 -0.55 65.44
CA PRO A 262 30.31 -0.73 65.37
C PRO A 262 31.11 0.37 66.10
N PRO A 263 32.41 0.13 66.32
CA PRO A 263 33.44 0.95 65.66
C PRO A 263 34.48 0.03 64.94
N ALA A 264 35.65 0.44 64.42
CA ALA A 264 36.42 1.66 64.62
C ALA A 264 37.41 1.99 63.46
N LEU A 265 37.71 3.29 63.27
CA LEU A 265 39.01 3.97 63.49
C LEU A 265 40.33 3.19 63.22
N LYS A 266 41.45 3.78 62.75
CA LYS A 266 41.87 5.17 62.44
C LYS A 266 43.10 5.07 61.47
N LEU A 267 43.16 5.75 60.32
CA LEU A 267 43.62 7.14 60.07
C LEU A 267 45.05 7.17 59.47
N GLN A 268 45.44 8.31 58.87
CA GLN A 268 46.74 8.65 58.24
C GLN A 268 47.06 7.97 56.89
N SER A 269 47.82 8.58 55.96
CA SER A 269 47.73 9.94 55.36
C SER A 269 48.81 10.14 54.28
N SER A 270 48.44 10.31 53.01
CA SER A 270 49.28 10.96 51.97
C SER A 270 48.49 11.21 50.67
N ALA A 271 49.09 11.98 49.75
CA ALA A 271 48.39 12.64 48.64
C ALA A 271 48.23 11.82 47.35
N GLN A 272 47.21 12.21 46.57
CA GLN A 272 47.15 12.20 45.09
C GLN A 272 47.49 10.90 44.31
N LYS A 273 46.46 10.32 43.69
CA LYS A 273 46.37 10.12 42.22
C LYS A 273 44.93 9.83 41.80
N TYR A 274 44.49 10.43 40.69
CA TYR A 274 43.19 10.11 40.10
C TYR A 274 43.24 8.70 39.48
N SER A 275 42.38 7.80 39.95
CA SER A 275 42.18 6.47 39.34
C SER A 275 40.98 6.49 38.40
N SER A 276 41.09 5.86 37.23
CA SER A 276 40.05 5.87 36.22
C SER A 276 38.83 5.05 36.64
N ARG A 277 37.64 5.64 36.56
CA ARG A 277 36.37 4.98 36.85
C ARG A 277 36.17 3.82 35.87
N ARG A 278 36.18 2.57 36.39
CA ARG A 278 35.96 1.35 35.59
C ARG A 278 34.69 1.51 34.73
N LYS A 279 34.82 1.31 33.42
CA LYS A 279 33.67 1.29 32.50
C LYS A 279 32.74 0.14 32.89
N ALA A 280 31.43 0.38 32.81
CA ALA A 280 30.45 -0.69 32.94
C ALA A 280 30.62 -1.72 31.80
N PRO A 281 30.29 -3.01 32.01
CA PRO A 281 30.27 -3.98 30.92
C PRO A 281 29.23 -3.53 29.88
N LYS A 282 29.63 -3.50 28.60
CA LYS A 282 28.67 -3.33 27.49
C LYS A 282 27.72 -4.54 27.48
N PRO A 283 26.41 -4.38 27.20
CA PRO A 283 25.58 -5.52 26.83
C PRO A 283 26.17 -6.18 25.58
N ARG A 284 26.13 -7.51 25.52
CA ARG A 284 26.42 -8.25 24.28
C ARG A 284 25.22 -8.05 23.36
N LYS A 285 25.43 -7.50 22.15
CA LYS A 285 24.54 -7.80 21.03
C LYS A 285 24.59 -9.32 20.78
N VAL A 286 23.50 -9.91 20.29
CA VAL A 286 23.60 -11.17 19.55
C VAL A 286 24.56 -10.94 18.38
N HIS A 287 25.46 -11.88 18.13
CA HIS A 287 26.49 -11.69 17.09
C HIS A 287 25.97 -12.21 15.75
N VAL A 288 26.26 -11.47 14.67
CA VAL A 288 26.09 -11.91 13.27
C VAL A 288 26.78 -13.27 12.99
N ALA A 289 27.71 -13.70 13.85
CA ALA A 289 28.35 -15.01 13.82
C ALA A 289 27.42 -16.21 14.09
N ASP A 290 26.25 -16.00 14.70
CA ASP A 290 25.25 -17.06 14.93
C ASP A 290 24.27 -17.20 13.75
N LEU A 291 24.07 -16.13 12.97
CA LEU A 291 23.21 -16.10 11.78
C LEU A 291 23.76 -16.96 10.64
N ARG A 292 22.88 -17.63 9.89
CA ARG A 292 23.26 -18.58 8.83
C ARG A 292 22.49 -18.32 7.55
N ALA A 293 23.21 -18.03 6.48
CA ALA A 293 22.66 -17.95 5.14
C ALA A 293 21.98 -19.27 4.71
N ARG A 294 21.03 -19.18 3.78
CA ARG A 294 20.30 -20.29 3.13
C ARG A 294 19.35 -21.12 4.00
N THR A 295 19.26 -20.91 5.31
CA THR A 295 18.41 -21.72 6.21
C THR A 295 16.92 -21.62 5.89
N SER A 296 16.45 -20.48 5.39
CA SER A 296 15.04 -20.24 5.00
C SER A 296 14.72 -20.62 3.56
N ILE A 297 15.68 -21.20 2.84
CA ILE A 297 15.53 -21.59 1.44
C ILE A 297 15.26 -23.10 1.38
N PRO A 298 14.07 -23.54 0.91
CA PRO A 298 13.76 -24.96 0.80
C PRO A 298 14.76 -25.70 -0.09
N THR A 299 15.19 -26.89 0.32
CA THR A 299 16.14 -27.72 -0.46
C THR A 299 15.52 -28.36 -1.71
N ASN A 300 14.19 -28.32 -1.85
CA ASN A 300 13.41 -28.98 -2.89
C ASN A 300 12.82 -28.01 -3.95
N ILE A 301 13.28 -26.75 -4.00
CA ILE A 301 12.86 -25.74 -4.98
C ILE A 301 14.05 -25.32 -5.86
N THR A 302 13.83 -25.06 -7.14
CA THR A 302 14.87 -24.49 -8.01
C THR A 302 15.04 -22.99 -7.73
N SER A 303 16.19 -22.42 -8.08
CA SER A 303 16.43 -20.97 -7.93
C SER A 303 15.42 -20.14 -8.74
N THR A 304 15.04 -20.61 -9.93
CA THR A 304 14.04 -19.98 -10.80
C THR A 304 12.63 -19.96 -10.20
N VAL A 305 12.16 -21.07 -9.61
CA VAL A 305 10.83 -21.10 -8.97
C VAL A 305 10.84 -20.36 -7.64
N LEU A 306 11.98 -20.32 -6.94
CA LEU A 306 12.17 -19.45 -5.77
C LEU A 306 12.14 -17.96 -6.15
N ALA A 307 12.79 -17.59 -7.25
CA ALA A 307 12.78 -16.23 -7.80
C ALA A 307 11.38 -15.80 -8.22
N GLN A 308 10.67 -16.61 -9.03
CA GLN A 308 9.28 -16.36 -9.42
C GLN A 308 8.36 -16.15 -8.20
N GLN A 309 8.51 -16.96 -7.15
CA GLN A 309 7.75 -16.77 -5.89
C GLN A 309 8.16 -15.50 -5.13
N GLY A 310 9.41 -15.04 -5.21
CA GLY A 310 9.86 -13.77 -4.66
C GLY A 310 9.38 -12.55 -5.45
N ILE A 311 9.43 -12.63 -6.78
CA ILE A 311 8.94 -11.61 -7.72
C ILE A 311 7.45 -11.38 -7.50
N HIS A 312 6.65 -12.45 -7.47
CA HIS A 312 5.22 -12.40 -7.16
C HIS A 312 4.93 -11.86 -5.75
N ALA A 313 5.77 -12.18 -4.75
CA ALA A 313 5.64 -11.63 -3.40
C ALA A 313 5.95 -10.12 -3.33
N ALA A 314 6.87 -9.61 -4.15
CA ALA A 314 7.15 -8.18 -4.27
C ALA A 314 5.95 -7.42 -4.85
N TYR A 315 5.39 -7.90 -5.97
CA TYR A 315 4.14 -7.35 -6.53
C TYR A 315 2.98 -7.42 -5.52
N SER A 316 2.80 -8.56 -4.84
CA SER A 316 1.82 -8.72 -3.74
C SER A 316 1.99 -7.70 -2.62
N SER A 317 3.21 -7.19 -2.43
CA SER A 317 3.58 -6.22 -1.40
C SER A 317 3.65 -4.77 -1.90
N ARG A 318 3.30 -4.50 -3.17
CA ARG A 318 3.40 -3.18 -3.82
C ARG A 318 4.84 -2.66 -3.96
N LEU A 319 5.78 -3.56 -4.23
CA LEU A 319 7.19 -3.24 -4.46
C LEU A 319 7.63 -3.76 -5.83
N ASN A 320 8.35 -2.93 -6.60
CA ASN A 320 8.92 -3.35 -7.88
C ASN A 320 10.00 -4.43 -7.62
N PRO A 321 9.85 -5.68 -8.09
CA PRO A 321 10.82 -6.74 -7.83
C PRO A 321 12.23 -6.47 -8.39
N PHE A 322 12.33 -5.62 -9.42
CA PHE A 322 13.56 -5.32 -10.16
C PHE A 322 14.20 -3.98 -9.80
N ALA A 323 13.55 -3.15 -8.96
CA ALA A 323 14.07 -1.83 -8.57
C ALA A 323 13.99 -1.60 -7.06
N LEU A 324 14.88 -0.74 -6.55
CA LEU A 324 14.77 -0.23 -5.19
C LEU A 324 13.52 0.65 -5.07
N HIS A 325 12.84 0.59 -3.92
CA HIS A 325 11.91 1.64 -3.52
C HIS A 325 12.70 2.95 -3.28
N PRO A 326 12.14 4.16 -3.54
CA PRO A 326 12.85 5.42 -3.32
C PRO A 326 13.50 5.55 -1.93
N ASP A 327 12.80 5.16 -0.85
CA ASP A 327 13.36 5.07 0.51
C ASP A 327 14.52 4.07 0.65
N GLU A 328 14.49 2.92 -0.04
CA GLU A 328 15.60 1.94 -0.02
C GLU A 328 16.81 2.51 -0.75
N TYR A 329 16.59 3.17 -1.88
CA TYR A 329 17.64 3.87 -2.62
C TYR A 329 18.25 5.02 -1.79
N GLN A 330 17.45 5.82 -1.09
CA GLN A 330 17.97 6.85 -0.18
C GLN A 330 18.78 6.26 0.98
N LEU A 331 18.38 5.08 1.50
CA LEU A 331 19.07 4.38 2.58
C LEU A 331 20.39 3.73 2.12
N LEU A 332 20.45 3.24 0.88
CA LEU A 332 21.53 2.35 0.41
C LEU A 332 22.53 3.02 -0.56
N ARG A 333 22.21 4.17 -1.15
CA ARG A 333 23.01 4.84 -2.21
C ARG A 333 24.49 5.03 -1.91
N ASP A 334 24.86 5.20 -0.65
CA ASP A 334 26.23 5.45 -0.18
C ASP A 334 26.95 4.17 0.31
N HIS A 335 26.26 3.02 0.30
CA HIS A 335 26.70 1.77 0.91
C HIS A 335 26.77 0.57 -0.04
N ILE A 336 26.13 0.64 -1.22
CA ILE A 336 26.10 -0.45 -2.21
C ILE A 336 26.44 0.06 -3.62
N CYS A 337 26.94 -0.82 -4.49
CA CYS A 337 27.13 -0.56 -5.92
C CYS A 337 26.00 -1.17 -6.78
N HIS A 338 25.98 -0.89 -8.09
CA HIS A 338 24.96 -1.41 -9.01
C HIS A 338 24.79 -2.94 -8.99
N LEU A 339 25.86 -3.73 -8.82
CA LEU A 339 25.74 -5.19 -8.75
C LEU A 339 25.05 -5.64 -7.45
N HIS A 340 25.37 -4.99 -6.33
CA HIS A 340 24.80 -5.30 -5.02
C HIS A 340 23.30 -5.03 -4.94
N VAL A 341 22.76 -4.13 -5.77
CA VAL A 341 21.30 -3.89 -5.91
C VAL A 341 20.58 -5.20 -6.22
N SER A 342 21.08 -5.99 -7.18
CA SER A 342 20.50 -7.30 -7.54
C SER A 342 20.46 -8.28 -6.37
N ALA A 343 21.52 -8.32 -5.55
CA ALA A 343 21.58 -9.16 -4.35
C ALA A 343 20.58 -8.72 -3.28
N TYR A 344 20.50 -7.40 -3.02
CA TYR A 344 19.55 -6.82 -2.08
C TYR A 344 18.10 -7.11 -2.49
N LEU A 345 17.75 -6.86 -3.76
CA LEU A 345 16.41 -7.12 -4.31
C LEU A 345 16.05 -8.60 -4.19
N ASN A 346 16.96 -9.50 -4.57
CA ASN A 346 16.79 -10.94 -4.38
C ASN A 346 16.49 -11.32 -2.93
N ILE A 347 17.21 -10.74 -1.96
CA ILE A 347 17.02 -11.01 -0.53
C ILE A 347 15.68 -10.45 -0.04
N ARG A 348 15.40 -9.17 -0.30
CA ARG A 348 14.12 -8.51 0.01
C ARG A 348 12.92 -9.30 -0.53
N ASN A 349 12.97 -9.69 -1.81
CA ASN A 349 11.93 -10.47 -2.47
C ASN A 349 11.77 -11.88 -1.85
N ARG A 350 12.88 -12.51 -1.40
CA ARG A 350 12.84 -13.80 -0.67
C ARG A 350 12.28 -13.65 0.76
N ILE A 351 12.51 -12.53 1.45
CA ILE A 351 11.90 -12.22 2.77
C ILE A 351 10.39 -11.98 2.62
N LEU A 352 9.97 -11.14 1.66
CA LEU A 352 8.56 -10.89 1.35
C LEU A 352 7.80 -12.19 1.06
N ARG A 353 8.43 -13.14 0.36
CA ARG A 353 7.87 -14.47 0.08
C ARG A 353 7.56 -15.28 1.35
N LEU A 354 8.33 -15.15 2.43
CA LEU A 354 8.02 -15.84 3.70
C LEU A 354 6.69 -15.31 4.26
N TRP A 355 6.56 -14.00 4.36
CA TRP A 355 5.35 -13.31 4.83
C TRP A 355 4.14 -13.58 3.95
N VAL A 356 4.27 -13.41 2.63
CA VAL A 356 3.18 -13.62 1.66
C VAL A 356 2.67 -15.07 1.67
N LYS A 357 3.54 -16.04 1.93
CA LYS A 357 3.17 -17.46 2.03
C LYS A 357 2.47 -17.80 3.35
N ASN A 358 2.69 -17.06 4.44
CA ASN A 358 2.09 -17.35 5.75
C ASN A 358 1.93 -16.10 6.65
N PRO A 359 0.95 -15.22 6.38
CA PRO A 359 0.74 -13.98 7.14
C PRO A 359 0.20 -14.17 8.57
N LEU A 360 0.04 -15.43 9.01
CA LEU A 360 -0.33 -15.80 10.39
C LEU A 360 0.88 -15.93 11.32
N VAL A 361 2.11 -15.86 10.79
CA VAL A 361 3.36 -15.95 11.56
C VAL A 361 4.25 -14.77 11.19
N SER A 362 4.76 -14.06 12.20
CA SER A 362 5.75 -13.00 11.98
C SER A 362 7.07 -13.60 11.53
N VAL A 363 7.63 -13.06 10.44
CA VAL A 363 8.99 -13.37 9.98
C VAL A 363 9.99 -12.84 11.00
N THR A 364 10.98 -13.66 11.34
CA THR A 364 12.05 -13.31 12.28
C THR A 364 13.33 -12.82 11.59
N GLU A 365 14.22 -12.21 12.35
CA GLU A 365 15.56 -11.79 11.89
C GLU A 365 16.38 -13.00 11.40
N ASP A 366 16.37 -14.11 12.15
CA ASP A 366 16.99 -15.40 11.79
C ASP A 366 16.46 -15.92 10.43
N GLU A 367 15.15 -15.86 10.23
CA GLU A 367 14.52 -16.29 8.98
C GLU A 367 14.88 -15.36 7.80
N ALA A 368 14.98 -14.06 8.04
CA ALA A 368 15.37 -13.10 7.02
C ALA A 368 16.84 -13.24 6.63
N ALA A 369 17.73 -13.41 7.61
CA ALA A 369 19.14 -13.78 7.39
C ALA A 369 19.26 -15.10 6.58
N GLY A 370 18.38 -16.06 6.87
CA GLY A 370 18.25 -17.31 6.11
C GLY A 370 17.86 -17.16 4.64
N CYS A 371 17.40 -15.99 4.20
CA CYS A 371 17.13 -15.67 2.79
C CYS A 371 18.35 -15.17 2.00
N ALA A 372 19.52 -14.96 2.62
CA ALA A 372 20.78 -14.72 1.93
C ALA A 372 21.32 -16.01 1.27
N LEU A 373 21.93 -15.93 0.07
CA LEU A 373 22.56 -17.10 -0.56
C LEU A 373 23.96 -17.43 -0.01
N ALA A 374 24.63 -16.46 0.61
CA ALA A 374 25.99 -16.54 1.17
C ALA A 374 26.17 -15.56 2.33
N SER A 375 27.07 -15.86 3.27
CA SER A 375 27.24 -15.10 4.53
C SER A 375 27.66 -13.64 4.33
N ARG A 376 28.38 -13.33 3.24
CA ARG A 376 28.73 -11.96 2.81
C ARG A 376 27.51 -11.04 2.59
N TRP A 377 26.32 -11.60 2.37
CA TRP A 377 25.09 -10.82 2.16
C TRP A 377 24.21 -10.68 3.41
N LEU A 378 24.67 -11.14 4.59
CA LEU A 378 23.87 -11.07 5.83
C LEU A 378 23.52 -9.63 6.23
N GLY A 379 24.43 -8.66 6.02
CA GLY A 379 24.15 -7.24 6.27
C GLY A 379 23.05 -6.67 5.36
N LEU A 380 22.94 -7.14 4.11
CA LEU A 380 21.83 -6.78 3.23
C LEU A 380 20.50 -7.38 3.72
N ALA A 381 20.53 -8.57 4.33
CA ALA A 381 19.35 -9.20 4.92
C ALA A 381 18.88 -8.50 6.21
N GLU A 382 19.82 -8.09 7.09
CA GLU A 382 19.57 -7.28 8.28
C GLU A 382 18.87 -5.96 7.91
N VAL A 383 19.44 -5.20 6.96
CA VAL A 383 18.86 -3.92 6.51
C VAL A 383 17.53 -4.11 5.76
N ALA A 384 17.39 -5.13 4.92
CA ALA A 384 16.11 -5.44 4.26
C ALA A 384 15.02 -5.81 5.27
N TYR A 385 15.34 -6.60 6.30
CA TYR A 385 14.41 -6.98 7.36
C TYR A 385 13.96 -5.76 8.18
N GLU A 386 14.90 -4.97 8.72
CA GLU A 386 14.61 -3.74 9.47
C GLU A 386 13.75 -2.76 8.62
N TRP A 387 14.06 -2.58 7.33
CA TRP A 387 13.25 -1.73 6.46
C TRP A 387 11.83 -2.27 6.25
N LEU A 388 11.67 -3.55 5.92
CA LEU A 388 10.37 -4.18 5.66
C LEU A 388 9.47 -4.20 6.92
N VAL A 389 10.03 -4.45 8.10
CA VAL A 389 9.30 -4.42 9.39
C VAL A 389 8.90 -2.99 9.74
N ARG A 390 9.84 -2.03 9.72
CA ARG A 390 9.57 -0.64 10.14
C ARG A 390 8.62 0.09 9.20
N LYS A 391 8.59 -0.26 7.90
CA LYS A 391 7.65 0.29 6.92
C LYS A 391 6.31 -0.47 6.85
N GLY A 392 6.19 -1.62 7.51
CA GLY A 392 4.96 -2.42 7.57
C GLY A 392 4.66 -3.21 6.28
N TYR A 393 5.68 -3.62 5.54
CA TYR A 393 5.51 -4.55 4.41
C TYR A 393 5.40 -6.02 4.86
N ILE A 394 5.96 -6.35 6.03
CA ILE A 394 5.81 -7.65 6.72
C ILE A 394 5.39 -7.42 8.17
N ASN A 395 4.99 -8.49 8.86
CA ASN A 395 4.65 -8.50 10.29
C ASN A 395 3.55 -7.49 10.69
N PHE A 396 2.64 -7.17 9.76
CA PHE A 396 1.55 -6.22 9.96
C PHE A 396 0.19 -6.92 10.20
N GLY A 397 -0.77 -6.17 10.73
CA GLY A 397 -2.15 -6.65 10.89
C GLY A 397 -2.35 -7.49 12.14
N CYS A 398 -3.08 -8.60 12.03
CA CYS A 398 -3.59 -9.38 13.16
C CYS A 398 -2.66 -10.54 13.57
N VAL A 399 -1.34 -10.31 13.54
CA VAL A 399 -0.29 -11.29 13.87
C VAL A 399 0.34 -11.01 15.23
N GLU A 400 0.84 -12.04 15.92
CA GLU A 400 1.65 -11.88 17.12
C GLU A 400 3.06 -11.41 16.76
N ALA A 401 3.58 -10.41 17.50
CA ALA A 401 4.95 -9.94 17.34
C ALA A 401 5.94 -11.05 17.71
N PRO A 402 7.08 -11.18 17.01
CA PRO A 402 8.05 -12.23 17.30
C PRO A 402 8.66 -12.03 18.69
N ASP A 403 8.75 -13.10 19.48
CA ASP A 403 9.23 -13.05 20.87
C ASP A 403 10.74 -12.75 20.92
N SER A 404 11.06 -11.47 21.14
CA SER A 404 12.43 -10.99 21.33
C SER A 404 12.98 -11.23 22.74
N SER A 405 12.22 -11.88 23.65
CA SER A 405 12.59 -12.03 25.06
C SER A 405 13.59 -13.17 25.33
N ASN A 406 14.79 -13.04 24.75
CA ASN A 406 15.90 -13.93 25.08
C ASN A 406 16.18 -13.87 26.60
N ALA A 407 16.22 -15.04 27.24
CA ALA A 407 15.82 -15.13 28.63
C ALA A 407 16.85 -14.60 29.65
N TYR A 408 16.74 -13.33 30.10
CA TYR A 408 17.23 -12.92 31.43
C TYR A 408 16.69 -11.59 32.01
N VAL A 409 15.43 -11.21 31.77
CA VAL A 409 14.79 -10.08 32.49
C VAL A 409 14.62 -10.43 33.97
N LYS A 410 15.65 -10.17 34.77
CA LYS A 410 15.57 -10.19 36.25
C LYS A 410 14.42 -9.29 36.67
N ARG A 411 13.47 -9.83 37.43
CA ARG A 411 12.36 -9.07 38.02
C ARG A 411 12.85 -7.99 38.99
N TYR A 412 13.23 -6.82 38.45
CA TYR A 412 13.52 -5.60 39.20
C TYR A 412 12.22 -5.03 39.80
N LYS A 413 11.68 -5.74 40.81
CA LYS A 413 10.62 -5.19 41.65
C LYS A 413 11.13 -3.90 42.32
N SER A 414 10.26 -2.90 42.41
CA SER A 414 10.40 -1.64 43.17
C SER A 414 11.03 -0.39 42.51
N LYS A 415 11.00 -0.25 41.18
CA LYS A 415 10.96 1.09 40.54
C LYS A 415 9.85 1.14 39.48
N ARG A 416 9.13 2.27 39.40
CA ARG A 416 8.41 2.67 38.19
C ARG A 416 9.46 3.15 37.19
N PHE A 417 9.52 2.54 36.02
CA PHE A 417 10.33 3.06 34.91
C PHE A 417 9.56 4.19 34.19
N ARG A 418 10.25 4.96 33.33
CA ARG A 418 9.54 5.87 32.43
C ARG A 418 8.91 5.03 31.32
N ARG A 419 7.66 5.33 30.99
CA ARG A 419 6.92 4.71 29.88
C ARG A 419 6.36 5.83 29.00
N LYS A 420 6.78 5.87 27.74
CA LYS A 420 6.26 6.84 26.76
C LYS A 420 4.82 6.50 26.36
N THR A 421 4.05 7.49 25.94
CA THR A 421 2.64 7.35 25.51
C THR A 421 2.45 7.90 24.11
N VAL A 422 1.83 7.13 23.23
CA VAL A 422 1.36 7.58 21.91
C VAL A 422 -0.17 7.63 21.92
N VAL A 423 -0.76 8.76 21.57
CA VAL A 423 -2.21 8.92 21.46
C VAL A 423 -2.62 8.93 20.00
N VAL A 424 -3.49 7.99 19.61
CA VAL A 424 -4.01 7.85 18.24
C VAL A 424 -5.46 8.34 18.22
N ILE A 425 -5.76 9.36 17.43
CA ILE A 425 -7.07 10.02 17.39
C ILE A 425 -7.86 9.51 16.18
N GLY A 426 -8.91 8.75 16.45
CA GLY A 426 -9.78 8.08 15.49
C GLY A 426 -9.55 6.56 15.48
N ALA A 427 -10.60 5.77 15.66
CA ALA A 427 -10.59 4.31 15.53
C ALA A 427 -11.17 3.86 14.17
N GLY A 428 -10.84 4.61 13.11
CA GLY A 428 -10.98 4.16 11.73
C GLY A 428 -9.86 3.20 11.34
N MET A 429 -9.86 2.72 10.09
CA MET A 429 -8.83 1.77 9.61
C MET A 429 -7.40 2.30 9.71
N ALA A 430 -7.19 3.62 9.54
CA ALA A 430 -5.90 4.27 9.72
C ALA A 430 -5.40 4.18 11.17
N GLY A 431 -6.18 4.69 12.14
CA GLY A 431 -5.77 4.67 13.54
C GLY A 431 -5.69 3.27 14.15
N LEU A 432 -6.59 2.36 13.77
CA LEU A 432 -6.50 0.94 14.18
C LEU A 432 -5.27 0.25 13.59
N GLY A 433 -4.95 0.49 12.32
CA GLY A 433 -3.74 -0.04 11.68
C GLY A 433 -2.46 0.52 12.29
N CYS A 434 -2.41 1.84 12.48
CA CYS A 434 -1.30 2.53 13.14
C CYS A 434 -1.06 1.99 14.56
N ALA A 435 -2.10 1.93 15.39
CA ALA A 435 -1.96 1.47 16.77
C ALA A 435 -1.52 0.01 16.87
N ARG A 436 -2.07 -0.89 16.03
CA ARG A 436 -1.65 -2.29 15.95
C ARG A 436 -0.19 -2.42 15.52
N GLN A 437 0.24 -1.67 14.50
CA GLN A 437 1.62 -1.68 14.04
C GLN A 437 2.58 -1.12 15.11
N LEU A 438 2.19 -0.05 15.82
CA LEU A 438 2.97 0.51 16.92
C LEU A 438 3.14 -0.47 18.07
N GLU A 439 2.08 -1.15 18.52
CA GLU A 439 2.21 -2.19 19.55
C GLU A 439 3.16 -3.31 19.11
N GLY A 440 3.05 -3.78 17.86
CA GLY A 440 3.94 -4.80 17.29
C GLY A 440 5.41 -4.35 17.24
N LEU A 441 5.67 -3.11 16.81
CA LEU A 441 7.00 -2.52 16.77
C LEU A 441 7.58 -2.28 18.18
N PHE A 442 6.78 -1.83 19.14
CA PHE A 442 7.22 -1.63 20.52
C PHE A 442 7.57 -2.94 21.23
N GLU A 443 6.86 -4.02 20.90
CA GLU A 443 7.18 -5.38 21.35
C GLU A 443 8.43 -5.93 20.67
N HIS A 444 8.54 -5.79 19.34
CA HIS A 444 9.73 -6.20 18.59
C HIS A 444 11.01 -5.56 19.15
N TYR A 445 11.01 -4.23 19.35
CA TYR A 445 12.15 -3.50 19.92
C TYR A 445 12.16 -3.44 21.47
N ARG A 446 11.49 -4.36 22.18
CA ARG A 446 11.45 -4.44 23.65
C ARG A 446 12.83 -4.34 24.32
N GLU A 447 13.87 -4.93 23.70
CA GLU A 447 15.24 -4.84 24.22
C GLU A 447 15.82 -3.42 24.17
N ARG A 448 15.56 -2.65 23.10
CA ARG A 448 16.05 -1.25 22.99
C ARG A 448 15.54 -0.42 24.20
N TRP A 449 14.26 -0.53 24.54
CA TRP A 449 13.64 0.13 25.72
C TRP A 449 14.20 -0.34 27.06
N THR A 450 14.20 -1.66 27.29
CA THR A 450 14.59 -2.22 28.59
C THR A 450 16.08 -2.08 28.87
N SER A 451 16.94 -2.00 27.85
CA SER A 451 18.39 -1.77 27.99
C SER A 451 18.74 -0.41 28.61
N VAL A 452 17.92 0.63 28.36
CA VAL A 452 18.09 1.98 28.92
C VAL A 452 17.27 2.21 30.20
N GLY A 453 16.48 1.23 30.63
CA GLY A 453 15.62 1.33 31.81
C GLY A 453 14.30 2.07 31.55
N GLU A 454 13.73 1.94 30.35
CA GLU A 454 12.37 2.37 30.03
C GLU A 454 11.45 1.16 29.81
N GLU A 455 10.16 1.34 30.04
CA GLU A 455 9.13 0.36 29.64
C GLU A 455 8.73 0.62 28.17
N PRO A 456 8.48 -0.44 27.36
CA PRO A 456 7.98 -0.28 25.99
C PRO A 456 6.76 0.65 25.95
N PRO A 457 6.69 1.62 25.02
CA PRO A 457 5.64 2.64 25.03
C PRO A 457 4.22 2.06 25.01
N GLN A 458 3.24 2.86 25.43
CA GLN A 458 1.82 2.51 25.34
C GLN A 458 1.12 3.27 24.21
N VAL A 459 0.17 2.63 23.55
CA VAL A 459 -0.74 3.27 22.59
C VAL A 459 -2.11 3.41 23.22
N ILE A 460 -2.74 4.59 23.08
CA ILE A 460 -4.12 4.84 23.52
C ILE A 460 -4.91 5.37 22.31
N LEU A 461 -5.98 4.67 21.92
CA LEU A 461 -6.87 5.12 20.85
C LEU A 461 -8.04 5.92 21.43
N LEU A 462 -8.27 7.12 20.91
CA LEU A 462 -9.41 7.97 21.25
C LEU A 462 -10.39 8.01 20.08
N GLU A 463 -11.66 7.66 20.29
CA GLU A 463 -12.70 7.66 19.26
C GLU A 463 -13.89 8.49 19.72
N GLY A 464 -14.29 9.49 18.91
CA GLY A 464 -15.40 10.39 19.23
C GLY A 464 -16.76 9.68 19.23
N ARG A 465 -16.93 8.67 18.39
CA ARG A 465 -18.14 7.85 18.30
C ARG A 465 -18.22 6.82 19.45
N ASN A 466 -19.39 6.20 19.59
CA ASN A 466 -19.58 5.00 20.41
C ASN A 466 -19.18 3.68 19.71
N ARG A 467 -18.60 3.76 18.51
CA ARG A 467 -18.27 2.61 17.63
C ARG A 467 -16.96 2.83 16.88
N ILE A 468 -16.32 1.74 16.47
CA ILE A 468 -15.13 1.76 15.60
C ILE A 468 -15.45 1.87 14.11
N GLY A 469 -14.41 1.89 13.28
CA GLY A 469 -14.44 1.79 11.82
C GLY A 469 -14.59 3.13 11.12
N GLY A 470 -15.10 4.16 11.80
CA GLY A 470 -15.32 5.49 11.22
C GLY A 470 -16.26 5.42 10.01
N ARG A 471 -15.71 5.58 8.81
CA ARG A 471 -16.39 5.46 7.51
C ARG A 471 -16.56 4.02 7.00
N VAL A 472 -15.91 3.03 7.63
CA VAL A 472 -16.29 1.61 7.49
C VAL A 472 -17.36 1.32 8.55
N TYR A 473 -18.63 1.22 8.13
CA TYR A 473 -19.75 0.99 9.05
C TYR A 473 -20.82 0.06 8.47
N SER A 474 -21.02 -1.05 9.17
CA SER A 474 -22.01 -2.08 8.90
C SER A 474 -23.17 -1.92 9.91
N HIS A 475 -24.31 -1.37 9.47
CA HIS A 475 -25.48 -1.19 10.34
C HIS A 475 -26.19 -2.54 10.53
N PRO A 476 -26.42 -3.04 11.75
CA PRO A 476 -27.16 -4.28 11.95
C PRO A 476 -28.65 -4.09 11.59
N LEU A 477 -29.20 -4.98 10.76
CA LEU A 477 -30.63 -4.94 10.40
C LEU A 477 -31.52 -5.39 11.56
N LYS A 478 -32.74 -4.87 11.66
CA LYS A 478 -33.72 -5.21 12.73
C LYS A 478 -34.00 -6.71 12.80
N ASN A 479 -34.15 -7.36 11.64
CA ASN A 479 -34.34 -8.79 11.54
C ASN A 479 -33.02 -9.49 11.22
N GLN A 480 -32.46 -10.21 12.19
CA GLN A 480 -31.20 -10.96 12.04
C GLN A 480 -31.38 -12.37 11.45
N LYS A 481 -32.60 -12.79 11.06
CA LYS A 481 -32.78 -14.04 10.31
C LYS A 481 -32.13 -13.90 8.93
N THR A 482 -31.22 -14.81 8.62
CA THR A 482 -30.42 -14.87 7.39
C THR A 482 -30.77 -16.11 6.55
N SER A 483 -30.45 -16.05 5.26
CA SER A 483 -30.47 -17.17 4.32
C SER A 483 -29.29 -17.04 3.35
N GLY A 484 -28.57 -18.13 3.09
CA GLY A 484 -27.45 -18.15 2.14
C GLY A 484 -26.11 -17.59 2.65
N ILE A 485 -26.02 -17.10 3.89
CA ILE A 485 -24.76 -16.76 4.56
C ILE A 485 -24.58 -17.62 5.83
N PRO A 486 -23.34 -17.83 6.33
CA PRO A 486 -23.11 -18.72 7.48
C PRO A 486 -23.84 -18.25 8.75
N GLU A 487 -24.39 -19.20 9.52
CA GLU A 487 -25.26 -18.92 10.69
C GLU A 487 -24.63 -18.03 11.76
N GLN A 488 -23.29 -18.00 11.86
CA GLN A 488 -22.56 -17.19 12.84
C GLN A 488 -22.34 -15.74 12.37
N LYS A 489 -22.74 -15.39 11.14
CA LYS A 489 -22.67 -14.03 10.59
C LYS A 489 -23.95 -13.26 10.86
N ARG A 490 -23.81 -11.94 11.03
CA ARG A 490 -24.93 -11.01 11.24
C ARG A 490 -25.44 -10.47 9.91
N SER A 491 -26.73 -10.16 9.84
CA SER A 491 -27.27 -9.41 8.71
C SER A 491 -27.02 -7.92 8.92
N THR A 492 -26.27 -7.29 8.02
CA THR A 492 -25.93 -5.85 8.09
C THR A 492 -26.28 -5.16 6.79
N ALA A 493 -26.32 -3.82 6.80
CA ALA A 493 -26.27 -3.01 5.59
C ALA A 493 -25.14 -1.99 5.68
N GLU A 494 -24.42 -1.82 4.57
CA GLU A 494 -23.12 -1.14 4.59
C GLU A 494 -23.27 0.36 4.25
N MET A 495 -23.30 1.15 5.31
CA MET A 495 -23.58 2.60 5.31
C MET A 495 -22.49 3.44 4.65
N GLY A 496 -21.25 2.93 4.59
CA GLY A 496 -20.10 3.65 4.03
C GLY A 496 -19.39 2.79 3.00
N ALA A 497 -18.08 2.60 3.18
CA ALA A 497 -17.33 1.65 2.36
C ALA A 497 -17.91 0.23 2.49
N HIS A 498 -18.06 -0.46 1.36
CA HIS A 498 -18.60 -1.83 1.26
C HIS A 498 -17.83 -2.75 0.30
N ILE A 499 -16.95 -2.17 -0.53
CA ILE A 499 -16.18 -2.87 -1.56
C ILE A 499 -14.70 -2.89 -1.16
N ILE A 500 -14.04 -4.01 -1.44
CA ILE A 500 -12.59 -4.16 -1.51
C ILE A 500 -12.24 -4.15 -3.00
N ILE A 501 -11.75 -2.99 -3.46
CA ILE A 501 -11.27 -2.77 -4.84
C ILE A 501 -10.00 -3.58 -5.03
N GLY A 502 -9.91 -4.35 -6.12
CA GLY A 502 -8.78 -5.23 -6.48
C GLY A 502 -8.36 -6.15 -5.34
N PHE A 503 -9.01 -7.30 -5.17
CA PHE A 503 -8.85 -8.10 -3.95
C PHE A 503 -7.73 -9.16 -4.02
N ASP A 504 -6.96 -9.22 -5.10
CA ASP A 504 -5.84 -10.15 -5.26
C ASP A 504 -4.49 -9.44 -5.04
N ASN A 505 -3.65 -9.28 -6.07
CA ASN A 505 -2.28 -8.82 -5.90
C ASN A 505 -2.20 -7.33 -5.51
N GLY A 506 -1.24 -7.01 -4.63
CA GLY A 506 -0.97 -5.66 -4.14
C GLY A 506 -1.81 -5.26 -2.92
N ASN A 507 -3.02 -5.78 -2.74
CA ASN A 507 -3.93 -5.27 -1.70
C ASN A 507 -3.61 -5.80 -0.29
N PRO A 508 -3.18 -4.95 0.67
CA PRO A 508 -2.84 -5.42 2.02
C PRO A 508 -4.06 -5.94 2.80
N LEU A 509 -5.28 -5.56 2.41
CA LEU A 509 -6.50 -6.12 2.98
C LEU A 509 -6.70 -7.58 2.57
N SER A 510 -6.14 -8.05 1.45
CA SER A 510 -6.19 -9.47 1.07
C SER A 510 -5.53 -10.36 2.12
N MET A 511 -4.36 -9.94 2.63
CA MET A 511 -3.65 -10.64 3.70
C MET A 511 -4.44 -10.68 5.01
N ILE A 512 -5.04 -9.55 5.40
CA ILE A 512 -5.81 -9.43 6.65
C ILE A 512 -7.13 -10.21 6.57
N VAL A 513 -7.87 -10.06 5.47
CA VAL A 513 -9.22 -10.62 5.30
C VAL A 513 -9.17 -12.11 5.00
N ARG A 514 -8.33 -12.54 4.04
CA ARG A 514 -8.22 -13.96 3.63
C ARG A 514 -7.29 -14.74 4.56
N GLY A 515 -6.09 -14.22 4.82
CA GLY A 515 -5.03 -14.92 5.53
C GLY A 515 -5.16 -14.91 7.05
N GLN A 516 -5.31 -13.73 7.65
CA GLN A 516 -5.25 -13.56 9.11
C GLN A 516 -6.58 -13.77 9.82
N LEU A 517 -7.66 -13.17 9.31
CA LEU A 517 -9.00 -13.20 9.93
C LEU A 517 -9.94 -14.25 9.33
N ALA A 518 -9.55 -14.90 8.22
CA ALA A 518 -10.34 -15.89 7.48
C ALA A 518 -11.82 -15.49 7.26
N LEU A 519 -12.04 -14.20 6.96
CA LEU A 519 -13.38 -13.66 6.77
C LEU A 519 -13.95 -14.12 5.44
N HIS A 520 -15.23 -14.48 5.46
CA HIS A 520 -15.95 -14.86 4.26
C HIS A 520 -16.24 -13.59 3.44
N TYR A 521 -16.03 -13.69 2.13
CA TYR A 521 -16.26 -12.62 1.18
C TYR A 521 -17.01 -13.16 -0.04
N TYR A 522 -17.67 -12.25 -0.75
CA TYR A 522 -18.30 -12.51 -2.03
C TYR A 522 -17.52 -11.73 -3.09
N ALA A 523 -17.06 -12.40 -4.13
CA ALA A 523 -16.50 -11.75 -5.32
C ALA A 523 -17.66 -11.25 -6.18
N LEU A 524 -17.60 -9.96 -6.54
CA LEU A 524 -18.60 -9.31 -7.38
C LEU A 524 -18.40 -9.72 -8.85
N LYS A 525 -19.51 -9.85 -9.57
CA LYS A 525 -19.53 -10.05 -11.03
C LYS A 525 -19.87 -8.74 -11.70
N ASP A 526 -19.22 -8.44 -12.82
CA ASP A 526 -19.74 -7.43 -13.74
C ASP A 526 -20.89 -8.06 -14.55
N ASN A 527 -22.12 -7.88 -14.06
CA ASN A 527 -23.35 -8.27 -14.75
C ASN A 527 -24.43 -7.18 -14.61
N SER A 528 -23.99 -5.92 -14.66
CA SER A 528 -24.89 -4.76 -14.67
C SER A 528 -25.77 -4.73 -15.92
N THR A 529 -27.07 -4.47 -15.76
CA THR A 529 -27.95 -4.03 -16.85
C THR A 529 -28.35 -2.59 -16.61
N LEU A 530 -28.34 -1.76 -17.65
CA LEU A 530 -28.87 -0.40 -17.59
C LEU A 530 -30.35 -0.38 -17.99
N HIS A 531 -31.14 0.44 -17.31
CA HIS A 531 -32.55 0.67 -17.60
C HIS A 531 -32.80 2.14 -17.91
N ASP A 532 -33.55 2.44 -18.97
CA ASP A 532 -33.94 3.82 -19.30
C ASP A 532 -35.04 4.35 -18.36
N THR A 533 -35.43 5.62 -18.49
CA THR A 533 -36.33 6.35 -17.57
C THR A 533 -37.76 5.81 -17.49
N ASP A 534 -38.14 4.93 -18.43
CA ASP A 534 -39.39 4.16 -18.45
C ASP A 534 -39.29 2.74 -17.85
N GLY A 535 -38.08 2.30 -17.49
CA GLY A 535 -37.77 0.99 -16.90
C GLY A 535 -37.36 -0.09 -17.91
N LYS A 536 -37.43 0.13 -19.22
CA LYS A 536 -36.93 -0.85 -20.21
C LYS A 536 -35.41 -1.00 -20.11
N VAL A 537 -34.92 -2.20 -20.39
CA VAL A 537 -33.48 -2.48 -20.51
C VAL A 537 -32.94 -1.76 -21.76
N VAL A 538 -31.79 -1.13 -21.63
CA VAL A 538 -31.06 -0.50 -22.74
C VAL A 538 -30.42 -1.57 -23.62
N ASP A 539 -30.34 -1.32 -24.93
CA ASP A 539 -29.66 -2.19 -25.88
C ASP A 539 -28.14 -2.31 -25.59
N GLU A 540 -27.61 -3.54 -25.64
CA GLU A 540 -26.21 -3.83 -25.26
C GLU A 540 -25.19 -3.33 -26.29
N GLU A 541 -25.53 -3.30 -27.59
CA GLU A 541 -24.67 -2.68 -28.59
C GLU A 541 -24.58 -1.18 -28.33
N ARG A 542 -25.73 -0.54 -28.06
CA ARG A 542 -25.82 0.91 -27.81
C ARG A 542 -25.15 1.36 -26.51
N ASP A 543 -25.28 0.60 -25.42
CA ASP A 543 -24.49 0.83 -24.19
C ASP A 543 -22.98 0.85 -24.52
N SER A 544 -22.50 -0.18 -25.21
CA SER A 544 -21.08 -0.26 -25.57
C SER A 544 -20.63 0.87 -26.51
N MET A 545 -21.49 1.37 -27.40
CA MET A 545 -21.19 2.49 -28.30
C MET A 545 -21.02 3.81 -27.54
N VAL A 546 -21.88 4.08 -26.56
CA VAL A 546 -21.82 5.31 -25.74
C VAL A 546 -20.69 5.22 -24.71
N GLU A 547 -20.47 4.05 -24.11
CA GLU A 547 -19.34 3.79 -23.22
C GLU A 547 -17.99 4.06 -23.91
N LYS A 548 -17.81 3.57 -25.14
CA LYS A 548 -16.57 3.81 -25.91
C LYS A 548 -16.40 5.30 -26.25
N LEU A 549 -17.49 6.01 -26.58
CA LEU A 549 -17.47 7.45 -26.85
C LEU A 549 -17.11 8.26 -25.59
N TYR A 550 -17.67 7.88 -24.43
CA TYR A 550 -17.33 8.44 -23.13
C TYR A 550 -15.84 8.25 -22.78
N ASN A 551 -15.30 7.05 -23.05
CA ASN A 551 -13.88 6.75 -22.84
C ASN A 551 -12.97 7.58 -23.77
N ASP A 552 -13.32 7.80 -25.05
CA ASP A 552 -12.56 8.68 -25.94
C ASP A 552 -12.62 10.16 -25.50
N VAL A 553 -13.75 10.63 -24.95
CA VAL A 553 -13.87 11.96 -24.32
C VAL A 553 -12.90 12.13 -23.14
N LEU A 554 -12.83 11.15 -22.23
CA LEU A 554 -11.86 11.14 -21.13
C LEU A 554 -10.41 11.09 -21.63
N ASP A 555 -10.16 10.29 -22.66
CA ASP A 555 -8.85 10.17 -23.30
C ASP A 555 -8.36 11.49 -23.89
N ARG A 556 -9.23 12.27 -24.51
CA ARG A 556 -8.91 13.62 -25.03
C ARG A 556 -8.66 14.61 -23.89
N ALA A 557 -9.41 14.53 -22.80
CA ALA A 557 -9.13 15.31 -21.59
C ALA A 557 -7.79 14.93 -20.93
N SER A 558 -7.37 13.66 -21.01
CA SER A 558 -6.13 13.15 -20.39
C SER A 558 -4.84 13.80 -20.92
N VAL A 559 -4.88 14.44 -22.10
CA VAL A 559 -3.77 15.20 -22.70
C VAL A 559 -3.28 16.33 -21.77
N TYR A 560 -4.14 16.84 -20.90
CA TYR A 560 -3.88 17.94 -19.96
C TYR A 560 -3.37 17.50 -18.58
N ARG A 561 -3.06 16.21 -18.38
CA ARG A 561 -2.55 15.67 -17.10
C ARG A 561 -1.22 16.28 -16.67
N HIS A 562 -1.09 16.48 -15.35
CA HIS A 562 0.19 16.79 -14.72
C HIS A 562 1.16 15.61 -14.91
N ARG A 563 2.33 15.89 -15.46
CA ARG A 563 3.41 14.91 -15.56
C ARG A 563 4.12 14.80 -14.21
N VAL A 564 3.89 13.70 -13.51
CA VAL A 564 4.67 13.33 -12.31
C VAL A 564 6.12 13.04 -12.75
N PRO A 565 7.13 13.74 -12.22
CA PRO A 565 8.52 13.40 -12.51
C PRO A 565 8.86 12.00 -11.97
N PRO A 566 9.58 11.15 -12.73
CA PRO A 566 9.96 9.83 -12.24
C PRO A 566 10.85 9.95 -11.00
N LEU A 567 10.49 9.23 -9.94
CA LEU A 567 11.27 9.23 -8.69
C LEU A 567 12.64 8.59 -8.93
N LYS A 568 13.69 9.22 -8.42
CA LYS A 568 15.07 8.72 -8.58
C LYS A 568 15.24 7.40 -7.82
N THR A 569 15.55 6.35 -8.56
CA THR A 569 15.87 5.00 -8.04
C THR A 569 16.78 4.27 -9.03
N VAL A 570 17.18 3.04 -8.70
CA VAL A 570 18.08 2.18 -9.49
C VAL A 570 17.46 0.81 -9.66
N GLU A 571 17.50 0.28 -10.89
CA GLU A 571 17.18 -1.12 -11.17
C GLU A 571 18.39 -2.04 -10.93
N GLY A 572 18.11 -3.29 -10.55
CA GLY A 572 19.09 -4.38 -10.56
C GLY A 572 19.10 -5.11 -11.89
N ASP A 573 20.03 -6.05 -12.02
CA ASP A 573 20.13 -6.97 -13.15
C ASP A 573 18.93 -7.94 -13.15
N ARG A 574 18.08 -7.81 -14.17
CA ARG A 574 16.85 -8.60 -14.30
C ARG A 574 17.13 -10.08 -14.56
N GLU A 575 18.17 -10.43 -15.34
CA GLU A 575 18.52 -11.83 -15.60
C GLU A 575 19.03 -12.55 -14.34
N LEU A 576 19.80 -11.85 -13.49
CA LEU A 576 20.21 -12.37 -12.19
C LEU A 576 19.02 -12.57 -11.26
N ILE A 577 18.08 -11.61 -11.21
CA ILE A 577 16.88 -11.69 -10.37
C ILE A 577 15.96 -12.82 -10.81
N GLU A 578 15.64 -12.95 -12.11
CA GLU A 578 14.78 -14.01 -12.64
C GLU A 578 15.40 -15.41 -12.52
N ALA A 579 16.73 -15.53 -12.67
CA ALA A 579 17.44 -16.79 -12.43
C ALA A 579 17.56 -17.14 -10.93
N GLY A 580 17.28 -16.20 -10.03
CA GLY A 580 17.47 -16.34 -8.58
C GLY A 580 18.93 -16.44 -8.17
N ARG A 581 19.82 -15.73 -8.87
CA ARG A 581 21.28 -15.71 -8.67
C ARG A 581 21.75 -14.35 -8.15
N ASP A 582 22.69 -14.36 -7.22
CA ASP A 582 23.37 -13.14 -6.74
C ASP A 582 24.70 -12.96 -7.55
N PRO A 583 25.22 -11.73 -7.73
CA PRO A 583 26.44 -11.48 -8.52
C PRO A 583 27.70 -12.08 -7.89
N GLN A 584 28.71 -12.36 -8.72
CA GLN A 584 30.00 -12.97 -8.31
C GLN A 584 31.19 -12.00 -8.22
N ARG A 585 31.03 -10.72 -8.58
CA ARG A 585 32.12 -9.73 -8.61
C ARG A 585 31.76 -8.46 -7.84
N ASP A 586 32.75 -7.89 -7.14
CA ASP A 586 32.64 -6.64 -6.37
C ASP A 586 33.44 -5.52 -7.04
N LEU A 587 33.07 -5.16 -8.27
CA LEU A 587 33.69 -4.06 -9.01
C LEU A 587 32.67 -2.94 -9.22
N GLY A 588 32.79 -1.88 -8.43
CA GLY A 588 31.98 -0.67 -8.56
C GLY A 588 32.13 0.27 -7.37
N LEU A 589 32.05 1.58 -7.62
CA LEU A 589 31.89 2.59 -6.58
C LEU A 589 30.45 2.56 -6.03
N PRO A 590 30.17 3.18 -4.86
CA PRO A 590 28.80 3.36 -4.39
C PRO A 590 27.94 4.11 -5.41
N LEU A 591 26.63 3.83 -5.46
CA LEU A 591 25.69 4.45 -6.42
C LEU A 591 25.81 5.98 -6.45
N SER A 592 25.99 6.61 -5.28
CA SER A 592 26.13 8.05 -5.15
C SER A 592 27.41 8.64 -5.75
N ALA A 593 28.50 7.86 -5.84
CA ALA A 593 29.74 8.29 -6.46
C ALA A 593 29.63 8.23 -7.99
N THR A 594 29.10 7.13 -8.54
CA THR A 594 28.83 6.99 -9.98
C THR A 594 27.86 8.06 -10.52
N GLU A 595 26.93 8.54 -9.68
CA GLU A 595 26.01 9.62 -10.05
C GLU A 595 26.67 10.99 -10.24
N ASN A 596 27.79 11.26 -9.56
CA ASN A 596 28.45 12.58 -9.65
C ASN A 596 29.33 12.69 -10.91
N GLU A 597 29.89 11.58 -11.38
CA GLU A 597 30.67 11.54 -12.64
C GLU A 597 29.74 11.66 -13.86
N VAL A 598 28.54 11.09 -13.82
CA VAL A 598 27.53 11.20 -14.88
C VAL A 598 26.72 12.50 -14.75
N SER A 599 27.41 13.64 -14.95
CA SER A 599 26.78 14.97 -15.11
C SER A 599 26.14 15.14 -16.51
N GLY A 600 25.35 14.15 -16.92
CA GLY A 600 24.46 14.16 -18.08
C GLY A 600 23.09 13.60 -17.68
N PRO A 601 22.03 13.78 -18.50
CA PRO A 601 20.72 13.25 -18.17
C PRO A 601 20.79 11.72 -18.02
N ALA A 602 20.36 11.20 -16.87
CA ALA A 602 20.41 9.77 -16.57
C ALA A 602 19.71 8.96 -17.67
N ALA A 603 20.35 7.87 -18.10
CA ALA A 603 20.04 7.19 -19.35
C ALA A 603 18.73 6.37 -19.32
N SER A 604 17.59 7.07 -19.39
CA SER A 604 16.27 6.53 -19.73
C SER A 604 15.89 6.89 -21.18
N ALA A 605 16.88 6.99 -22.07
CA ALA A 605 16.72 7.38 -23.47
C ALA A 605 16.23 6.23 -24.38
N ASN A 606 15.28 5.43 -23.88
CA ASN A 606 14.43 4.55 -24.70
C ASN A 606 12.95 4.90 -24.48
N SER A 607 12.66 6.21 -24.53
CA SER A 607 11.32 6.78 -24.57
C SER A 607 10.64 6.50 -25.92
N ASN A 608 10.42 5.22 -26.23
CA ASN A 608 9.33 4.84 -27.12
C ASN A 608 8.03 5.45 -26.58
N THR A 609 7.12 5.82 -27.48
CA THR A 609 5.95 6.68 -27.22
C THR A 609 4.81 5.98 -26.48
N ILE A 610 5.17 5.31 -25.39
CA ILE A 610 4.33 4.53 -24.49
C ILE A 610 4.06 5.41 -23.27
N GLU A 611 2.93 6.10 -23.29
CA GLU A 611 2.39 6.80 -22.12
C GLU A 611 1.26 5.90 -21.57
N ASN A 612 1.08 5.83 -20.25
CA ASN A 612 -0.11 5.20 -19.71
C ASN A 612 -1.29 6.17 -19.95
N VAL A 613 -2.31 5.68 -20.64
CA VAL A 613 -3.53 6.41 -21.05
C VAL A 613 -4.73 5.67 -20.44
N PRO A 614 -5.91 6.27 -20.21
CA PRO A 614 -7.07 5.48 -19.83
C PRO A 614 -7.36 4.37 -20.84
N GLY A 615 -7.72 3.19 -20.33
CA GLY A 615 -8.27 2.08 -21.12
C GLY A 615 -9.79 1.98 -21.05
N GLY A 616 -10.42 2.89 -20.30
CA GLY A 616 -11.83 2.90 -19.93
C GLY A 616 -12.03 3.03 -18.43
N MET A 617 -13.27 2.85 -17.98
CA MET A 617 -13.63 2.80 -16.56
C MET A 617 -14.16 1.43 -16.14
N ASP A 618 -13.82 1.02 -14.92
CA ASP A 618 -14.48 -0.09 -14.26
C ASP A 618 -15.93 0.30 -13.91
N LYS A 619 -16.92 -0.37 -14.52
CA LYS A 619 -18.36 -0.10 -14.30
C LYS A 619 -18.75 -0.19 -12.81
N LEU A 620 -18.03 -1.01 -12.05
CA LEU A 620 -18.33 -1.36 -10.66
C LEU A 620 -17.92 -0.30 -9.62
N THR A 621 -16.90 0.52 -9.90
CA THR A 621 -16.38 1.56 -9.00
C THR A 621 -16.34 2.96 -9.63
N GLY A 622 -16.53 3.06 -10.95
CA GLY A 622 -16.39 4.30 -11.71
C GLY A 622 -14.96 4.83 -11.80
N ARG A 623 -13.95 4.03 -11.40
CA ARG A 623 -12.54 4.40 -11.51
C ARG A 623 -12.04 4.15 -12.93
N ALA A 624 -11.22 5.06 -13.45
CA ALA A 624 -10.44 4.81 -14.65
C ALA A 624 -9.43 3.69 -14.40
N HIS A 625 -9.20 2.86 -15.42
CA HIS A 625 -8.10 1.89 -15.46
C HIS A 625 -7.08 2.37 -16.49
N MET A 626 -5.79 2.23 -16.21
CA MET A 626 -4.72 2.65 -17.13
C MET A 626 -4.30 1.54 -18.08
N VAL A 627 -4.13 1.86 -19.36
CA VAL A 627 -3.63 0.97 -20.41
C VAL A 627 -2.42 1.62 -21.11
N THR A 628 -1.45 0.77 -21.40
CA THR A 628 -0.19 1.10 -22.07
C THR A 628 -0.44 1.46 -23.53
N GLY A 629 -0.38 2.76 -23.89
CA GLY A 629 -0.90 3.27 -25.17
C GLY A 629 0.03 4.23 -25.91
N SER A 630 -0.25 4.45 -27.20
CA SER A 630 0.55 5.33 -28.07
C SER A 630 -0.07 6.73 -28.23
N ARG A 631 0.79 7.76 -28.24
CA ARG A 631 0.36 9.17 -28.20
C ARG A 631 -0.27 9.71 -29.50
N LYS A 632 -0.17 8.99 -30.61
CA LYS A 632 -0.85 9.33 -31.88
C LYS A 632 -2.20 8.62 -31.92
N LYS A 633 -3.27 9.32 -31.55
CA LYS A 633 -4.66 8.86 -31.74
C LYS A 633 -5.22 9.37 -33.06
N ASP A 634 -6.25 8.70 -33.54
CA ASP A 634 -6.97 9.10 -34.76
C ASP A 634 -7.80 10.37 -34.54
N PRO A 635 -8.05 11.15 -35.62
CA PRO A 635 -9.03 12.21 -35.63
C PRO A 635 -10.40 11.73 -35.08
N PRO A 636 -11.14 12.57 -34.34
CA PRO A 636 -12.35 12.19 -33.62
C PRO A 636 -13.46 11.64 -34.53
N ALA A 637 -13.50 12.06 -35.80
CA ALA A 637 -14.38 11.50 -36.81
C ALA A 637 -14.02 10.03 -37.13
N LEU A 638 -12.76 9.75 -37.48
CA LEU A 638 -12.26 8.40 -37.75
C LEU A 638 -12.30 7.49 -36.51
N ALA A 639 -12.11 8.06 -35.32
CA ALA A 639 -12.31 7.36 -34.05
C ALA A 639 -13.79 6.94 -33.91
N ALA A 640 -14.73 7.87 -34.03
CA ALA A 640 -16.16 7.59 -33.88
C ALA A 640 -16.69 6.57 -34.91
N GLU A 641 -16.21 6.61 -36.17
CA GLU A 641 -16.52 5.59 -37.18
C GLU A 641 -16.07 4.19 -36.75
N ARG A 642 -14.86 4.05 -36.19
CA ARG A 642 -14.39 2.77 -35.62
C ARG A 642 -15.13 2.35 -34.34
N LEU A 643 -15.74 3.30 -33.63
CA LEU A 643 -16.64 3.02 -32.51
C LEU A 643 -18.07 2.65 -32.95
N GLY A 644 -18.34 2.56 -34.26
CA GLY A 644 -19.63 2.18 -34.84
C GLY A 644 -20.58 3.34 -35.13
N TRP A 645 -20.18 4.59 -34.85
CA TRP A 645 -21.03 5.76 -35.06
C TRP A 645 -21.02 6.22 -36.53
N LYS A 646 -22.16 6.77 -36.97
CA LYS A 646 -22.30 7.39 -38.29
C LYS A 646 -22.08 8.90 -38.18
N LEU A 647 -21.21 9.45 -39.02
CA LEU A 647 -20.92 10.88 -39.05
C LEU A 647 -22.10 11.68 -39.62
N ALA A 648 -22.32 12.88 -39.08
CA ALA A 648 -23.30 13.83 -39.58
C ALA A 648 -22.95 14.32 -40.99
N SER A 649 -23.98 14.57 -41.81
CA SER A 649 -23.87 14.82 -43.26
C SER A 649 -23.35 16.22 -43.64
N SER A 650 -22.17 16.58 -43.14
CA SER A 650 -21.35 17.75 -43.55
C SER A 650 -19.92 17.74 -42.98
N VAL A 651 -19.54 16.71 -42.22
CA VAL A 651 -18.30 16.67 -41.42
C VAL A 651 -17.05 16.40 -42.28
N LEU A 652 -15.97 17.13 -42.00
CA LEU A 652 -14.64 16.88 -42.57
C LEU A 652 -13.87 15.89 -41.67
N SER A 653 -13.49 14.73 -42.20
CA SER A 653 -12.92 13.60 -41.46
C SER A 653 -11.57 13.86 -40.76
N TYR A 654 -10.89 14.96 -41.09
CA TYR A 654 -9.60 15.35 -40.52
C TYR A 654 -9.69 16.42 -39.41
N ARG A 655 -10.91 16.87 -39.04
CA ARG A 655 -11.08 17.89 -37.99
C ARG A 655 -10.90 17.28 -36.60
N ASP A 656 -9.96 17.80 -35.81
CA ASP A 656 -9.74 17.42 -34.42
C ASP A 656 -10.56 18.28 -33.43
N LEU A 657 -10.70 17.81 -32.18
CA LEU A 657 -11.35 18.55 -31.10
C LEU A 657 -10.41 19.63 -30.55
N ASN A 658 -10.96 20.82 -30.27
CA ASN A 658 -10.22 21.91 -29.66
C ASN A 658 -10.69 22.14 -28.21
N LEU A 659 -10.04 21.45 -27.27
CA LEU A 659 -10.29 21.59 -25.83
C LEU A 659 -9.42 22.66 -25.16
N ASP A 660 -8.42 23.18 -25.89
CA ASP A 660 -7.47 24.19 -25.42
C ASP A 660 -8.17 25.47 -24.95
N VAL A 661 -9.30 25.82 -25.59
CA VAL A 661 -10.16 26.96 -25.24
C VAL A 661 -10.62 26.90 -23.78
N VAL A 662 -10.94 25.71 -23.27
CA VAL A 662 -11.41 25.51 -21.89
C VAL A 662 -10.27 25.16 -20.95
N ALA A 663 -9.38 24.25 -21.37
CA ALA A 663 -8.23 23.82 -20.57
C ALA A 663 -7.26 24.96 -20.20
N LYS A 664 -7.26 26.06 -20.98
CA LYS A 664 -6.43 27.25 -20.76
C LYS A 664 -7.22 28.51 -20.36
N ALA A 665 -8.53 28.40 -20.12
CA ALA A 665 -9.39 29.53 -19.71
C ALA A 665 -9.20 29.96 -18.24
N SER A 666 -8.66 29.08 -17.40
CA SER A 666 -8.55 29.26 -15.94
C SER A 666 -7.17 28.81 -15.47
N GLU A 667 -6.66 29.42 -14.39
CA GLU A 667 -5.51 28.89 -13.63
C GLU A 667 -5.83 27.51 -13.01
N ASN A 668 -7.10 27.26 -12.73
CA ASN A 668 -7.61 26.04 -12.11
C ASN A 668 -8.67 25.41 -13.03
N PRO A 669 -8.28 24.76 -14.15
CA PRO A 669 -9.22 24.15 -15.10
C PRO A 669 -9.84 22.87 -14.52
N THR A 670 -11.10 22.62 -14.87
CA THR A 670 -11.90 21.52 -14.30
C THR A 670 -12.09 20.40 -15.33
N LEU A 671 -12.19 19.16 -14.84
CA LEU A 671 -12.39 18.01 -15.73
C LEU A 671 -13.72 18.12 -16.47
N GLY A 672 -14.81 18.41 -15.75
CA GLY A 672 -16.16 18.53 -16.31
C GLY A 672 -16.20 19.46 -17.51
N ALA A 673 -15.72 20.71 -17.36
CA ALA A 673 -15.77 21.69 -18.45
C ALA A 673 -15.01 21.25 -19.73
N ALA A 674 -13.92 20.49 -19.59
CA ALA A 674 -13.21 19.93 -20.73
C ALA A 674 -13.94 18.74 -21.38
N MET A 675 -14.58 17.88 -20.58
CA MET A 675 -15.42 16.80 -21.08
C MET A 675 -16.69 17.33 -21.75
N ASP A 676 -17.36 18.31 -21.16
CA ASP A 676 -18.62 18.87 -21.65
C ASP A 676 -18.42 19.63 -22.98
N GLU A 677 -17.32 20.36 -23.14
CA GLU A 677 -16.93 20.93 -24.44
C GLU A 677 -16.54 19.84 -25.46
N ALA A 678 -15.94 18.71 -25.04
CA ALA A 678 -15.66 17.59 -25.94
C ALA A 678 -16.96 16.91 -26.43
N VAL A 679 -17.92 16.66 -25.53
CA VAL A 679 -19.24 16.11 -25.84
C VAL A 679 -20.01 17.03 -26.80
N LYS A 680 -20.04 18.33 -26.50
CA LYS A 680 -20.62 19.37 -27.36
C LYS A 680 -19.95 19.45 -28.74
N GLN A 681 -18.63 19.24 -28.83
CA GLN A 681 -17.98 19.12 -30.14
C GLN A 681 -18.34 17.81 -30.86
N TYR A 682 -18.51 16.70 -30.13
CA TYR A 682 -19.03 15.44 -30.69
C TYR A 682 -20.47 15.54 -31.20
N GLN A 683 -21.33 16.37 -30.60
CA GLN A 683 -22.69 16.65 -31.11
C GLN A 683 -22.71 17.37 -32.47
N PHE A 684 -21.60 17.99 -32.90
CA PHE A 684 -21.45 18.49 -34.28
C PHE A 684 -20.83 17.45 -35.24
N LEU A 685 -20.35 16.31 -34.72
CA LEU A 685 -19.80 15.21 -35.50
C LEU A 685 -20.83 14.08 -35.69
N LEU A 686 -21.69 13.85 -34.69
CA LEU A 686 -22.56 12.67 -34.55
C LEU A 686 -24.01 13.09 -34.29
N ASP A 687 -24.96 12.33 -34.82
CA ASP A 687 -26.40 12.45 -34.53
C ASP A 687 -26.71 11.72 -33.20
N LEU A 688 -26.52 12.42 -32.08
CA LEU A 688 -26.77 11.89 -30.73
C LEU A 688 -28.23 12.08 -30.33
N SER A 689 -28.90 11.00 -29.93
CA SER A 689 -30.26 11.03 -29.40
C SER A 689 -30.31 11.37 -27.91
N PRO A 690 -31.47 11.75 -27.36
CA PRO A 690 -31.63 11.96 -25.92
C PRO A 690 -31.32 10.71 -25.07
N GLN A 691 -31.56 9.50 -25.58
CA GLN A 691 -31.16 8.26 -24.90
C GLN A 691 -29.64 8.13 -24.80
N ASP A 692 -28.89 8.59 -25.81
CA ASP A 692 -27.42 8.59 -25.79
C ASP A 692 -26.89 9.60 -24.77
N MET A 693 -27.53 10.76 -24.65
CA MET A 693 -27.19 11.77 -23.64
C MET A 693 -27.56 11.31 -22.22
N ARG A 694 -28.66 10.56 -22.04
CA ARG A 694 -29.00 9.87 -20.79
C ARG A 694 -27.97 8.79 -20.42
N LEU A 695 -27.52 7.97 -21.38
CA LEU A 695 -26.44 6.97 -21.19
C LEU A 695 -25.11 7.63 -20.82
N LEU A 696 -24.71 8.64 -21.59
CA LEU A 696 -23.48 9.39 -21.37
C LEU A 696 -23.46 10.03 -19.97
N ASN A 697 -24.59 10.59 -19.53
CA ASN A 697 -24.70 11.14 -18.18
C ASN A 697 -24.76 10.09 -17.06
N TRP A 698 -25.14 8.84 -17.35
CA TRP A 698 -24.97 7.72 -16.41
C TRP A 698 -23.48 7.41 -16.19
N HIS A 699 -22.65 7.43 -17.24
CA HIS A 699 -21.19 7.28 -17.09
C HIS A 699 -20.56 8.46 -16.33
N TYR A 700 -20.99 9.70 -16.61
CA TYR A 700 -20.60 10.86 -15.77
C TYR A 700 -20.99 10.64 -14.31
N ALA A 701 -22.23 10.22 -14.01
CA ALA A 701 -22.68 9.92 -12.65
C ALA A 701 -21.84 8.83 -11.96
N ASN A 702 -21.31 7.86 -12.72
CA ASN A 702 -20.44 6.82 -12.19
C ASN A 702 -19.05 7.35 -11.81
N LEU A 703 -18.48 8.25 -12.62
CA LEU A 703 -17.25 9.00 -12.28
C LEU A 703 -17.48 9.96 -11.08
N GLU A 704 -18.66 10.57 -10.98
CA GLU A 704 -19.06 11.39 -9.82
C GLU A 704 -19.26 10.55 -8.55
N TYR A 705 -19.62 9.27 -8.66
CA TYR A 705 -19.61 8.29 -7.58
C TYR A 705 -18.19 7.94 -7.15
N ALA A 706 -17.31 7.62 -8.10
CA ALA A 706 -15.91 7.26 -7.83
C ALA A 706 -15.16 8.35 -7.04
N ASN A 707 -15.44 9.62 -7.35
CA ASN A 707 -14.84 10.79 -6.69
C ASN A 707 -15.70 11.38 -5.55
N ALA A 708 -16.94 10.92 -5.38
CA ALA A 708 -17.98 11.53 -4.54
C ALA A 708 -18.17 13.05 -4.77
N ALA A 709 -17.98 13.52 -6.00
CA ALA A 709 -18.04 14.93 -6.36
C ALA A 709 -18.40 15.11 -7.83
N ASN A 710 -19.14 16.19 -8.13
CA ASN A 710 -19.43 16.63 -9.50
C ASN A 710 -18.14 16.82 -10.31
N VAL A 711 -18.08 16.34 -11.56
CA VAL A 711 -16.89 16.43 -12.44
C VAL A 711 -16.38 17.86 -12.64
N GLY A 712 -17.26 18.86 -12.61
CA GLY A 712 -16.91 20.28 -12.66
C GLY A 712 -16.15 20.79 -11.43
N LYS A 713 -15.99 19.98 -10.36
CA LYS A 713 -15.18 20.28 -9.18
C LYS A 713 -13.80 19.62 -9.22
N LEU A 714 -13.59 18.63 -10.10
CA LEU A 714 -12.34 17.85 -10.20
C LEU A 714 -11.27 18.61 -11.01
N SER A 715 -9.99 18.44 -10.67
CA SER A 715 -8.87 19.03 -11.41
C SER A 715 -8.67 18.34 -12.77
N LEU A 716 -8.74 19.10 -13.87
CA LEU A 716 -8.48 18.57 -15.21
C LEU A 716 -7.13 17.83 -15.29
N GLY A 717 -6.09 18.41 -14.67
CA GLY A 717 -4.74 17.86 -14.73
C GLY A 717 -4.43 16.79 -13.67
N GLY A 718 -5.29 16.54 -12.68
CA GLY A 718 -4.92 15.75 -11.50
C GLY A 718 -6.00 14.88 -10.86
N TRP A 719 -7.22 14.84 -11.39
CA TRP A 719 -8.32 14.05 -10.84
C TRP A 719 -7.96 12.57 -10.63
N ASP A 720 -7.18 11.99 -11.53
CA ASP A 720 -6.76 10.58 -11.54
C ASP A 720 -5.31 10.36 -11.08
N GLN A 721 -4.76 11.21 -10.21
CA GLN A 721 -3.35 11.09 -9.77
C GLN A 721 -2.95 9.72 -9.17
N ASP A 722 -3.91 8.90 -8.75
CA ASP A 722 -3.71 7.55 -8.22
C ASP A 722 -3.85 6.44 -9.27
N ALA A 723 -4.20 6.77 -10.51
CA ALA A 723 -4.27 5.82 -11.61
C ALA A 723 -2.88 5.23 -11.95
N GLY A 724 -2.83 3.95 -12.30
CA GLY A 724 -1.61 3.15 -12.34
C GLY A 724 -1.19 2.56 -10.97
N ASN A 725 -1.97 2.79 -9.90
CA ASN A 725 -1.83 2.11 -8.60
C ASN A 725 -3.01 1.18 -8.30
N GLU A 726 -3.80 0.81 -9.31
CA GLU A 726 -4.93 -0.11 -9.16
C GLU A 726 -4.45 -1.49 -8.69
N PHE A 727 -5.20 -2.13 -7.80
CA PHE A 727 -4.91 -3.51 -7.39
C PHE A 727 -5.56 -4.52 -8.33
N GLU A 728 -4.88 -5.63 -8.54
CA GLU A 728 -5.34 -6.69 -9.43
C GLU A 728 -6.51 -7.49 -8.82
N GLY A 729 -7.29 -8.10 -9.71
CA GLY A 729 -8.25 -9.15 -9.35
C GLY A 729 -9.66 -8.65 -9.04
N VAL A 730 -10.56 -9.63 -8.85
CA VAL A 730 -11.99 -9.37 -8.69
C VAL A 730 -12.26 -8.53 -7.45
N HIS A 731 -13.17 -7.58 -7.58
CA HIS A 731 -13.60 -6.76 -6.45
C HIS A 731 -14.51 -7.58 -5.53
N ALA A 732 -14.48 -7.30 -4.23
CA ALA A 732 -15.14 -8.15 -3.25
C ALA A 732 -15.91 -7.37 -2.16
N GLN A 733 -16.91 -8.02 -1.56
CA GLN A 733 -17.63 -7.51 -0.38
C GLN A 733 -17.53 -8.51 0.78
N VAL A 734 -17.40 -8.04 2.02
CA VAL A 734 -17.28 -8.93 3.20
C VAL A 734 -18.66 -9.42 3.64
N ILE A 735 -18.85 -10.74 3.69
CA ILE A 735 -20.12 -11.37 4.06
C ILE A 735 -20.36 -11.19 5.57
N GLY A 736 -21.52 -10.62 5.92
CA GLY A 736 -21.86 -10.19 7.28
C GLY A 736 -21.23 -8.86 7.73
N GLY A 737 -20.76 -8.05 6.78
CA GLY A 737 -20.39 -6.65 6.99
C GLY A 737 -18.88 -6.38 7.06
N TYR A 738 -18.45 -5.29 6.41
CA TYR A 738 -17.04 -4.89 6.27
C TYR A 738 -16.43 -4.42 7.61
N GLN A 739 -17.23 -3.95 8.57
CA GLN A 739 -16.77 -3.58 9.91
C GLN A 739 -16.17 -4.77 10.70
N GLN A 740 -16.32 -6.01 10.22
CA GLN A 740 -15.55 -7.16 10.72
C GLN A 740 -14.03 -6.96 10.62
N VAL A 741 -13.52 -6.22 9.62
CA VAL A 741 -12.08 -5.99 9.41
C VAL A 741 -11.47 -5.08 10.48
N PRO A 742 -11.93 -3.82 10.71
CA PRO A 742 -11.46 -3.01 11.83
C PRO A 742 -11.72 -3.67 13.18
N ARG A 743 -12.77 -4.49 13.30
CA ARG A 743 -13.05 -5.27 14.52
C ARG A 743 -12.03 -6.38 14.76
N GLY A 744 -11.53 -7.04 13.71
CA GLY A 744 -10.42 -7.98 13.80
C GLY A 744 -9.16 -7.29 14.32
N ILE A 745 -8.74 -6.20 13.68
CA ILE A 745 -7.54 -5.43 14.05
C ILE A 745 -7.60 -4.94 15.51
N LEU A 746 -8.77 -4.49 15.98
CA LEU A 746 -9.01 -4.08 17.38
C LEU A 746 -8.76 -5.22 18.39
N HIS A 747 -9.11 -6.46 18.04
CA HIS A 747 -9.19 -7.59 18.98
C HIS A 747 -8.07 -8.62 18.85
N ALA A 748 -7.46 -8.74 17.68
CA ALA A 748 -6.47 -9.77 17.34
C ALA A 748 -5.08 -9.13 17.08
N PRO A 749 -3.98 -9.77 17.54
CA PRO A 749 -3.96 -10.99 18.37
C PRO A 749 -4.52 -10.78 19.79
N TYR A 750 -4.37 -9.58 20.34
CA TYR A 750 -4.95 -9.16 21.62
C TYR A 750 -5.60 -7.77 21.49
N LYS A 751 -6.39 -7.35 22.49
CA LYS A 751 -7.23 -6.15 22.38
C LYS A 751 -6.46 -4.85 22.64
N LEU A 752 -6.54 -3.88 21.70
CA LEU A 752 -6.01 -2.51 21.87
C LEU A 752 -6.71 -1.73 23.00
N ASP A 753 -6.03 -0.75 23.60
CA ASP A 753 -6.65 0.20 24.52
C ASP A 753 -7.43 1.30 23.77
N LEU A 754 -8.73 1.08 23.62
CA LEU A 754 -9.67 1.98 22.93
C LEU A 754 -10.62 2.69 23.90
N ARG A 755 -10.65 4.02 23.83
CA ARG A 755 -11.57 4.91 24.56
C ARG A 755 -12.58 5.54 23.61
N THR A 756 -13.78 4.97 23.53
CA THR A 756 -14.93 5.51 22.77
C THR A 756 -15.61 6.67 23.49
N ARG A 757 -16.33 7.52 22.74
CA ARG A 757 -16.97 8.77 23.21
C ARG A 757 -15.97 9.83 23.68
N LYS A 758 -14.76 9.85 23.08
CA LYS A 758 -13.70 10.83 23.34
C LYS A 758 -13.58 11.79 22.16
N VAL A 759 -14.47 12.77 22.15
CA VAL A 759 -14.51 13.83 21.13
C VAL A 759 -13.38 14.81 21.40
N VAL A 760 -12.30 14.75 20.63
CA VAL A 760 -11.20 15.72 20.73
C VAL A 760 -11.68 17.09 20.24
N LYS A 761 -11.29 18.16 20.97
CA LYS A 761 -11.59 19.56 20.62
C LYS A 761 -10.35 20.44 20.51
N ARG A 762 -9.25 20.05 21.16
CA ARG A 762 -7.98 20.76 21.08
C ARG A 762 -6.80 19.79 21.17
N ILE A 763 -5.76 20.07 20.39
CA ILE A 763 -4.47 19.40 20.43
C ILE A 763 -3.41 20.45 20.72
N ALA A 764 -2.66 20.28 21.80
CA ALA A 764 -1.45 21.03 22.08
C ALA A 764 -0.22 20.18 21.73
N TYR A 765 0.73 20.75 20.97
CA TYR A 765 1.93 20.06 20.48
C TYR A 765 3.10 21.05 20.37
N ASP A 766 4.31 20.56 20.03
CA ASP A 766 5.51 21.41 19.91
C ASP A 766 5.81 21.76 18.43
N MET A 767 6.30 22.97 18.17
CA MET A 767 6.78 23.39 16.85
C MET A 767 8.32 23.47 16.74
N GLN A 768 9.08 23.39 17.84
CA GLN A 768 10.53 23.66 17.83
C GLN A 768 11.39 22.48 18.29
N SER A 769 11.55 21.51 17.37
CA SER A 769 12.52 20.41 17.48
C SER A 769 13.98 20.90 17.53
N THR A 770 14.44 21.31 18.70
CA THR A 770 15.86 21.30 19.12
C THR A 770 16.02 21.07 20.62
N ALA A 771 15.14 21.62 21.47
CA ALA A 771 15.18 21.39 22.92
C ALA A 771 13.83 21.70 23.62
N PHE A 772 12.89 20.74 23.64
CA PHE A 772 11.70 20.80 24.50
C PHE A 772 11.64 19.60 25.46
N THR A 773 10.90 19.74 26.57
CA THR A 773 10.99 18.84 27.74
C THR A 773 9.65 18.27 28.24
N GLY A 774 8.56 18.48 27.49
CA GLY A 774 7.24 17.94 27.80
C GLY A 774 6.54 17.38 26.56
N GLY A 775 5.67 16.39 26.75
CA GLY A 775 4.83 15.84 25.68
C GLY A 775 3.66 16.75 25.29
N GLY A 776 3.06 16.46 24.13
CA GLY A 776 1.81 17.08 23.68
C GLY A 776 0.61 16.65 24.54
N LYS A 777 -0.52 17.35 24.37
CA LYS A 777 -1.75 17.11 25.15
C LYS A 777 -3.00 17.15 24.27
N VAL A 778 -3.85 16.15 24.43
CA VAL A 778 -5.12 16.02 23.70
C VAL A 778 -6.28 16.27 24.66
N PHE A 779 -7.11 17.27 24.35
CA PHE A 779 -8.23 17.71 25.20
C PHE A 779 -9.56 17.27 24.60
N CYS A 780 -10.38 16.60 25.41
CA CYS A 780 -11.70 16.09 25.02
C CYS A 780 -12.85 17.01 25.48
N GLU A 781 -13.98 16.91 24.78
CA GLU A 781 -15.23 17.65 25.05
C GLU A 781 -15.83 17.36 26.44
N ASP A 782 -15.54 16.20 27.02
CA ASP A 782 -15.94 15.82 28.38
C ASP A 782 -14.97 16.32 29.48
N GLY A 783 -13.93 17.08 29.10
CA GLY A 783 -12.93 17.63 30.01
C GLY A 783 -11.77 16.71 30.34
N GLU A 784 -11.77 15.44 29.89
CA GLU A 784 -10.57 14.60 30.02
C GLU A 784 -9.44 15.12 29.13
N THR A 785 -8.20 14.98 29.63
CA THR A 785 -6.98 15.38 28.93
C THR A 785 -5.99 14.21 28.95
N PHE A 786 -5.41 13.89 27.80
CA PHE A 786 -4.41 12.83 27.63
C PHE A 786 -3.06 13.46 27.30
N GLU A 787 -2.03 13.13 28.08
CA GLU A 787 -0.64 13.53 27.80
C GLU A 787 0.04 12.45 26.93
N ALA A 788 0.83 12.88 25.95
CA ALA A 788 1.44 11.99 24.97
C ALA A 788 2.82 12.49 24.51
N ASP A 789 3.79 11.59 24.39
CA ASP A 789 5.07 11.88 23.76
C ASP A 789 4.87 12.13 22.25
N HIS A 790 4.00 11.34 21.59
CA HIS A 790 3.60 11.52 20.18
C HIS A 790 2.07 11.45 20.02
N ILE A 791 1.54 12.18 19.04
CA ILE A 791 0.11 12.21 18.70
C ILE A 791 -0.04 11.85 17.23
N VAL A 792 -0.90 10.87 16.92
CA VAL A 792 -1.25 10.49 15.54
C VAL A 792 -2.70 10.87 15.27
N LEU A 793 -2.92 11.86 14.40
CA LEU A 793 -4.25 12.34 14.04
C LEU A 793 -4.78 11.61 12.80
N THR A 794 -5.92 10.91 12.93
CA THR A 794 -6.53 10.17 11.80
C THR A 794 -7.96 10.63 11.49
N THR A 795 -8.28 11.89 11.81
CA THR A 795 -9.58 12.51 11.51
C THR A 795 -9.77 12.73 10.00
N PRO A 796 -10.99 12.54 9.46
CA PRO A 796 -11.28 12.85 8.05
C PRO A 796 -10.99 14.31 7.69
N LEU A 797 -10.57 14.55 6.43
CA LEU A 797 -10.25 15.90 5.92
C LEU A 797 -11.41 16.89 6.10
N GLY A 798 -12.67 16.45 5.94
CA GLY A 798 -13.83 17.30 6.22
C GLY A 798 -13.88 17.84 7.66
N VAL A 799 -13.42 17.08 8.66
CA VAL A 799 -13.37 17.51 10.06
C VAL A 799 -12.27 18.56 10.30
N LEU A 800 -11.20 18.52 9.50
CA LEU A 800 -10.16 19.56 9.51
C LEU A 800 -10.63 20.83 8.79
N LYS A 801 -11.36 20.70 7.67
CA LYS A 801 -11.99 21.82 6.94
C LYS A 801 -13.10 22.52 7.75
N ASP A 802 -13.74 21.81 8.67
CA ASP A 802 -14.79 22.31 9.59
C ASP A 802 -14.19 22.96 10.86
N GLU A 803 -12.86 23.00 10.98
CA GLU A 803 -12.10 23.56 12.13
C GLU A 803 -12.53 23.02 13.51
N ALA A 804 -13.15 21.84 13.54
CA ALA A 804 -13.74 21.23 14.74
C ALA A 804 -12.72 20.81 15.82
N ILE A 805 -11.43 20.83 15.48
CA ILE A 805 -10.30 20.63 16.39
C ILE A 805 -9.39 21.86 16.30
N SER A 806 -9.21 22.53 17.42
CA SER A 806 -8.26 23.63 17.56
C SER A 806 -6.83 23.11 17.80
N PHE A 807 -5.84 23.83 17.26
CA PHE A 807 -4.42 23.47 17.34
C PHE A 807 -3.66 24.56 18.11
N ASP A 808 -2.82 24.15 19.07
CA ASP A 808 -2.06 25.01 19.96
C ASP A 808 -0.57 24.58 19.99
N PRO A 809 0.33 25.22 19.24
CA PRO A 809 0.10 26.36 18.35
C PRO A 809 -0.70 25.98 17.08
N PRO A 810 -1.20 26.95 16.30
CA PRO A 810 -1.89 26.68 15.03
C PRO A 810 -1.03 25.89 14.03
N LEU A 811 -1.69 25.13 13.15
CA LEU A 811 -1.04 24.44 12.04
C LEU A 811 -0.36 25.46 11.10
N PRO A 812 0.84 25.16 10.57
CA PRO A 812 1.57 26.05 9.68
C PRO A 812 0.91 26.11 8.28
N ASP A 813 1.10 27.22 7.57
CA ASP A 813 0.47 27.50 6.26
C ASP A 813 0.68 26.38 5.22
N TRP A 814 1.84 25.71 5.24
CA TRP A 814 2.14 24.58 4.34
C TRP A 814 1.26 23.35 4.60
N LYS A 815 0.72 23.19 5.81
CA LYS A 815 -0.26 22.16 6.18
C LYS A 815 -1.70 22.64 5.96
N VAL A 816 -1.99 23.91 6.28
CA VAL A 816 -3.32 24.51 6.10
C VAL A 816 -3.70 24.62 4.62
N GLY A 817 -2.74 24.95 3.75
CA GLY A 817 -2.95 25.06 2.31
C GLY A 817 -3.54 23.80 1.66
N PRO A 818 -2.95 22.60 1.80
CA PRO A 818 -3.53 21.34 1.35
C PRO A 818 -4.91 21.03 1.98
N ILE A 819 -5.10 21.32 3.29
CA ILE A 819 -6.41 21.16 3.95
C ILE A 819 -7.48 22.00 3.24
N GLN A 820 -7.15 23.20 2.77
CA GLN A 820 -8.05 24.05 2.01
C GLN A 820 -8.23 23.56 0.55
N ARG A 821 -7.13 23.28 -0.16
CA ARG A 821 -7.11 22.99 -1.61
C ARG A 821 -7.64 21.63 -2.03
N LEU A 822 -7.45 20.58 -1.21
CA LEU A 822 -7.97 19.24 -1.51
C LEU A 822 -9.50 19.23 -1.46
N GLY A 823 -10.13 18.47 -2.35
CA GLY A 823 -11.57 18.23 -2.32
C GLY A 823 -11.97 17.31 -1.18
N PHE A 824 -13.19 17.45 -0.68
CA PHE A 824 -13.81 16.45 0.20
C PHE A 824 -15.27 16.25 -0.21
N GLY A 825 -15.55 15.11 -0.83
CA GLY A 825 -16.78 14.81 -1.53
C GLY A 825 -17.92 14.32 -0.63
N THR A 826 -19.13 14.22 -1.17
CA THR A 826 -20.29 13.60 -0.52
C THR A 826 -20.88 12.56 -1.46
N LEU A 827 -21.00 11.32 -0.96
CA LEU A 827 -21.75 10.23 -1.56
C LEU A 827 -22.73 9.74 -0.51
N ASN A 828 -23.99 9.54 -0.90
CA ASN A 828 -25.02 9.00 -0.01
C ASN A 828 -25.71 7.77 -0.58
N LYS A 829 -26.37 7.02 0.30
CA LYS A 829 -27.00 5.72 0.04
C LYS A 829 -28.42 5.71 0.59
N VAL A 830 -29.33 5.13 -0.19
CA VAL A 830 -30.70 4.77 0.26
C VAL A 830 -30.81 3.26 0.26
N ILE A 831 -30.95 2.69 1.45
CA ILE A 831 -30.94 1.26 1.73
C ILE A 831 -32.37 0.80 1.96
N LEU A 832 -32.77 -0.26 1.25
CA LEU A 832 -34.14 -0.78 1.22
C LEU A 832 -34.13 -2.27 1.54
N VAL A 833 -34.76 -2.67 2.65
CA VAL A 833 -34.83 -4.06 3.11
C VAL A 833 -36.25 -4.60 2.91
N TYR A 834 -36.38 -5.72 2.21
CA TYR A 834 -37.66 -6.37 1.90
C TYR A 834 -37.75 -7.76 2.58
N ASP A 835 -38.92 -8.39 2.54
CA ASP A 835 -39.09 -9.77 3.01
C ASP A 835 -38.76 -10.81 1.93
N THR A 836 -39.18 -10.53 0.69
CA THR A 836 -38.93 -11.31 -0.52
C THR A 836 -38.34 -10.43 -1.62
N PRO A 837 -37.39 -10.92 -2.43
CA PRO A 837 -36.89 -10.16 -3.57
C PRO A 837 -37.89 -10.18 -4.73
N PHE A 838 -37.99 -9.06 -5.44
CA PHE A 838 -38.75 -8.92 -6.70
C PHE A 838 -37.84 -8.66 -7.92
N TRP A 839 -36.51 -8.73 -7.72
CA TRP A 839 -35.46 -8.51 -8.71
C TRP A 839 -34.66 -9.80 -8.98
N LYS A 840 -33.83 -9.82 -10.03
CA LYS A 840 -32.95 -10.94 -10.37
C LYS A 840 -31.92 -11.19 -9.25
N VAL A 841 -32.04 -12.31 -8.53
CA VAL A 841 -31.24 -12.58 -7.31
C VAL A 841 -29.77 -12.95 -7.55
N ASP A 842 -29.39 -13.26 -8.79
CA ASP A 842 -28.02 -13.61 -9.22
C ASP A 842 -27.32 -12.49 -10.03
N GLN A 843 -28.02 -11.37 -10.21
CA GLN A 843 -27.47 -10.12 -10.71
C GLN A 843 -26.98 -9.29 -9.51
N ASP A 844 -25.72 -8.85 -9.53
CA ASP A 844 -25.11 -8.17 -8.38
C ASP A 844 -25.43 -6.66 -8.34
N MET A 845 -25.76 -6.06 -9.49
CA MET A 845 -26.14 -4.64 -9.62
C MET A 845 -26.98 -4.35 -10.87
N PHE A 846 -27.64 -3.19 -10.91
CA PHE A 846 -28.27 -2.64 -12.11
C PHE A 846 -28.25 -1.10 -12.09
N GLY A 847 -28.22 -0.48 -13.26
CA GLY A 847 -28.24 0.98 -13.44
C GLY A 847 -29.60 1.50 -13.87
N LEU A 848 -29.84 2.78 -13.62
CA LEU A 848 -31.03 3.53 -14.03
C LEU A 848 -30.57 4.84 -14.65
N LEU A 849 -30.93 5.08 -15.92
CA LEU A 849 -30.76 6.37 -16.56
C LEU A 849 -31.71 7.40 -15.94
N ARG A 850 -31.29 8.66 -15.89
CA ARG A 850 -32.07 9.76 -15.31
C ARG A 850 -32.40 10.80 -16.35
N GLU A 851 -33.63 11.32 -16.27
CA GLU A 851 -34.11 12.37 -17.17
C GLU A 851 -33.45 13.72 -16.79
N PRO A 852 -33.04 14.54 -17.77
CA PRO A 852 -32.66 15.94 -17.55
C PRO A 852 -33.81 16.79 -16.97
N GLU A 853 -33.50 17.99 -16.47
CA GLU A 853 -34.53 18.96 -16.03
C GLU A 853 -35.41 19.46 -17.20
N VAL A 854 -34.83 19.52 -18.41
CA VAL A 854 -35.53 19.77 -19.66
C VAL A 854 -35.64 18.43 -20.42
N ALA A 855 -36.84 17.83 -20.42
CA ALA A 855 -37.07 16.51 -21.02
C ALA A 855 -36.59 16.42 -22.48
N GLU A 856 -35.98 15.28 -22.83
CA GLU A 856 -35.33 15.03 -24.13
C GLU A 856 -34.22 16.05 -24.53
N SER A 857 -33.63 16.78 -23.58
CA SER A 857 -32.52 17.72 -23.86
C SER A 857 -31.22 17.03 -24.27
N LEU A 858 -30.45 17.73 -25.10
CA LEU A 858 -29.08 17.36 -25.49
C LEU A 858 -28.01 18.27 -24.83
N ASP A 859 -28.38 19.31 -24.07
CA ASP A 859 -27.40 20.11 -23.35
C ASP A 859 -26.93 19.38 -22.09
N GLN A 860 -25.63 19.41 -21.79
CA GLN A 860 -25.04 18.76 -20.62
C GLN A 860 -25.51 19.39 -19.30
N GLU A 861 -25.75 20.71 -19.29
CA GLU A 861 -26.12 21.45 -18.07
C GLU A 861 -27.44 20.92 -17.46
N ASP A 862 -28.42 20.55 -18.29
CA ASP A 862 -29.74 20.07 -17.85
C ASP A 862 -29.68 18.72 -17.09
N TYR A 863 -28.58 17.97 -17.20
CA TYR A 863 -28.37 16.68 -16.52
C TYR A 863 -27.67 16.80 -15.17
N ILE A 864 -26.90 17.87 -14.95
CA ILE A 864 -25.93 17.98 -13.84
C ILE A 864 -26.61 17.78 -12.48
N ALA A 865 -27.80 18.35 -12.29
CA ALA A 865 -28.54 18.28 -11.04
C ALA A 865 -29.04 16.86 -10.70
N ASN A 866 -29.35 16.03 -11.69
CA ASN A 866 -30.14 14.80 -11.48
C ASN A 866 -29.47 13.50 -11.93
N ARG A 867 -28.40 13.54 -12.73
CA ARG A 867 -27.74 12.32 -13.25
C ARG A 867 -27.29 11.34 -12.17
N GLY A 868 -26.77 11.83 -11.05
CA GLY A 868 -26.35 11.01 -9.90
C GLY A 868 -27.47 10.50 -8.98
N ARG A 869 -28.75 10.75 -9.31
CA ARG A 869 -29.89 10.52 -8.41
C ARG A 869 -30.52 9.14 -8.62
N PHE A 870 -30.27 8.20 -7.70
CA PHE A 870 -30.73 6.80 -7.80
C PHE A 870 -30.18 6.06 -9.05
N TYR A 871 -29.08 6.52 -9.63
CA TYR A 871 -28.56 6.06 -10.92
C TYR A 871 -28.04 4.60 -10.91
N PHE A 872 -27.81 4.03 -9.74
CA PHE A 872 -27.21 2.70 -9.58
C PHE A 872 -27.70 1.99 -8.31
N PHE A 873 -27.90 0.68 -8.43
CA PHE A 873 -28.46 -0.18 -7.39
C PHE A 873 -27.60 -1.43 -7.18
N TRP A 874 -27.28 -1.72 -5.92
CA TRP A 874 -26.58 -2.93 -5.49
C TRP A 874 -27.57 -3.97 -4.95
N ASN A 875 -27.46 -5.22 -5.42
CA ASN A 875 -28.14 -6.37 -4.82
C ASN A 875 -27.26 -6.98 -3.72
N CYS A 876 -27.60 -6.72 -2.46
CA CYS A 876 -26.80 -7.18 -1.32
C CYS A 876 -27.28 -8.52 -0.71
N ILE A 877 -28.08 -9.32 -1.42
CA ILE A 877 -28.56 -10.63 -0.93
C ILE A 877 -27.40 -11.55 -0.53
N LYS A 878 -26.39 -11.68 -1.39
CA LYS A 878 -25.27 -12.62 -1.21
C LYS A 878 -24.37 -12.27 -0.01
N THR A 879 -24.38 -11.02 0.44
CA THR A 879 -23.49 -10.49 1.48
C THR A 879 -24.18 -10.25 2.81
N THR A 880 -25.49 -9.94 2.79
CA THR A 880 -26.31 -9.67 3.98
C THR A 880 -27.18 -10.86 4.40
N GLY A 881 -27.40 -11.82 3.49
CA GLY A 881 -28.30 -12.96 3.68
C GLY A 881 -29.78 -12.58 3.70
N ARG A 882 -30.17 -11.40 3.19
CA ARG A 882 -31.56 -10.90 3.15
C ARG A 882 -31.82 -10.11 1.85
N PRO A 883 -33.09 -9.96 1.40
CA PRO A 883 -33.46 -9.06 0.30
C PRO A 883 -33.15 -7.59 0.66
N VAL A 884 -31.99 -7.11 0.21
CA VAL A 884 -31.50 -5.75 0.46
C VAL A 884 -31.04 -5.14 -0.86
N LEU A 885 -31.59 -3.98 -1.19
CA LEU A 885 -31.07 -3.09 -2.23
C LEU A 885 -30.37 -1.89 -1.59
N ILE A 886 -29.28 -1.41 -2.20
CA ILE A 886 -28.66 -0.12 -1.87
C ILE A 886 -28.61 0.71 -3.15
N SER A 887 -29.38 1.79 -3.19
CA SER A 887 -29.33 2.78 -4.27
C SER A 887 -28.35 3.90 -3.94
N LEU A 888 -27.63 4.41 -4.94
CA LEU A 888 -26.61 5.46 -4.80
C LEU A 888 -27.15 6.86 -5.11
N MET A 889 -26.65 7.85 -4.37
CA MET A 889 -26.86 9.28 -4.58
C MET A 889 -25.48 9.94 -4.73
N ALA A 890 -25.08 10.20 -5.98
CA ALA A 890 -23.78 10.74 -6.38
C ALA A 890 -23.90 12.19 -6.91
N GLY A 891 -22.77 12.82 -7.26
CA GLY A 891 -22.74 14.18 -7.78
C GLY A 891 -23.43 15.18 -6.84
N ASP A 892 -24.17 16.15 -7.39
CA ASP A 892 -24.95 17.09 -6.57
C ASP A 892 -26.25 16.48 -6.00
N ALA A 893 -26.75 15.37 -6.55
CA ALA A 893 -27.85 14.60 -5.97
C ALA A 893 -27.49 14.00 -4.60
N ALA A 894 -26.20 13.76 -4.33
CA ALA A 894 -25.69 13.37 -3.01
C ALA A 894 -25.97 14.44 -1.93
N HIS A 895 -25.89 15.73 -2.29
CA HIS A 895 -26.18 16.86 -1.42
C HIS A 895 -27.70 17.11 -1.31
N GLN A 896 -28.45 16.97 -2.40
CA GLN A 896 -29.93 17.02 -2.38
C GLN A 896 -30.52 15.97 -1.43
N ALA A 897 -29.96 14.75 -1.40
CA ALA A 897 -30.36 13.69 -0.48
C ALA A 897 -30.21 14.06 0.99
N GLU A 898 -29.27 14.96 1.33
CA GLU A 898 -29.14 15.45 2.70
C GLU A 898 -30.20 16.48 3.07
N ALA A 899 -30.75 17.21 2.09
CA ALA A 899 -31.82 18.19 2.28
C ALA A 899 -33.22 17.55 2.32
N ALA A 900 -33.46 16.53 1.49
CA ALA A 900 -34.72 15.79 1.45
C ALA A 900 -34.95 14.91 2.70
N THR A 901 -36.21 14.59 3.00
CA THR A 901 -36.59 13.64 4.06
C THR A 901 -36.46 12.19 3.59
N ASP A 902 -36.36 11.27 4.55
CA ASP A 902 -36.30 9.82 4.26
C ASP A 902 -37.58 9.34 3.54
N ALA A 903 -38.74 9.92 3.86
CA ALA A 903 -40.02 9.53 3.27
C ALA A 903 -40.12 9.92 1.78
N GLU A 904 -39.63 11.11 1.41
CA GLU A 904 -39.60 11.56 0.02
C GLU A 904 -38.65 10.69 -0.82
N LEU A 905 -37.43 10.46 -0.31
CA LEU A 905 -36.43 9.62 -0.98
C LEU A 905 -36.88 8.16 -1.14
N VAL A 906 -37.53 7.60 -0.12
CA VAL A 906 -38.08 6.24 -0.17
C VAL A 906 -39.27 6.15 -1.13
N ALA A 907 -40.15 7.14 -1.17
CA ALA A 907 -41.27 7.17 -2.12
C ALA A 907 -40.79 7.26 -3.58
N GLU A 908 -39.81 8.13 -3.86
CA GLU A 908 -39.24 8.31 -5.20
C GLU A 908 -38.52 7.03 -5.68
N VAL A 909 -37.59 6.48 -4.89
CA VAL A 909 -36.86 5.27 -5.31
C VAL A 909 -37.79 4.05 -5.45
N THR A 910 -38.86 3.96 -4.65
CA THR A 910 -39.86 2.89 -4.77
C THR A 910 -40.72 3.04 -6.03
N HIS A 911 -40.96 4.28 -6.47
CA HIS A 911 -41.61 4.57 -7.76
C HIS A 911 -40.71 4.20 -8.95
N GLU A 912 -39.43 4.53 -8.91
CA GLU A 912 -38.48 4.16 -9.99
C GLU A 912 -38.28 2.64 -10.08
N LEU A 913 -38.15 1.96 -8.94
CA LEU A 913 -38.13 0.48 -8.88
C LEU A 913 -39.41 -0.15 -9.46
N ALA A 914 -40.57 0.50 -9.30
CA ALA A 914 -41.82 0.03 -9.89
C ALA A 914 -41.82 0.10 -11.42
N LYS A 915 -41.17 1.11 -12.03
CA LYS A 915 -40.95 1.16 -13.48
C LYS A 915 -40.00 0.04 -13.94
N ILE A 916 -38.81 -0.04 -13.34
CA ILE A 916 -37.73 -1.00 -13.70
C ILE A 916 -38.24 -2.44 -13.74
N PHE A 917 -39.01 -2.84 -12.72
CA PHE A 917 -39.57 -4.20 -12.62
C PHE A 917 -40.99 -4.33 -13.18
N GLN A 918 -41.51 -3.28 -13.84
CA GLN A 918 -42.84 -3.22 -14.48
C GLN A 918 -44.00 -3.63 -13.55
N LEU A 919 -43.91 -3.24 -12.28
CA LEU A 919 -44.87 -3.55 -11.23
C LEU A 919 -45.84 -2.40 -11.02
N THR A 920 -47.14 -2.69 -10.90
CA THR A 920 -48.15 -1.67 -10.51
C THR A 920 -47.84 -1.04 -9.15
N LYS A 921 -47.20 -1.79 -8.26
CA LYS A 921 -46.62 -1.31 -7.01
C LYS A 921 -45.52 -2.26 -6.51
N VAL A 922 -44.39 -1.70 -6.10
CA VAL A 922 -43.35 -2.39 -5.32
C VAL A 922 -43.82 -2.57 -3.86
N PRO A 923 -43.58 -3.72 -3.21
CA PRO A 923 -43.90 -3.91 -1.78
C PRO A 923 -43.25 -2.85 -0.89
N GLU A 924 -43.89 -2.49 0.23
CA GLU A 924 -43.26 -1.56 1.18
C GLU A 924 -42.00 -2.19 1.82
N PRO A 925 -40.87 -1.47 1.92
CA PRO A 925 -39.69 -1.96 2.61
C PRO A 925 -39.94 -2.12 4.11
N LEU A 926 -39.54 -3.26 4.68
CA LEU A 926 -39.61 -3.58 6.12
C LEU A 926 -38.70 -2.66 6.95
N GLU A 927 -37.60 -2.22 6.35
CA GLU A 927 -36.64 -1.32 6.95
C GLU A 927 -35.98 -0.47 5.86
N THR A 928 -35.87 0.83 6.12
CA THR A 928 -35.18 1.79 5.27
C THR A 928 -34.10 2.51 6.07
N ILE A 929 -33.00 2.87 5.42
CA ILE A 929 -31.91 3.62 6.03
C ILE A 929 -31.31 4.57 4.99
N VAL A 930 -31.22 5.87 5.32
CA VAL A 930 -30.61 6.90 4.46
C VAL A 930 -29.35 7.44 5.11
N THR A 931 -28.23 7.47 4.39
CA THR A 931 -26.99 8.09 4.88
C THR A 931 -27.00 9.59 4.63
N ARG A 932 -26.34 10.35 5.51
CA ARG A 932 -26.06 11.79 5.32
C ARG A 932 -24.64 12.10 5.82
N TRP A 933 -23.63 11.68 5.05
CA TRP A 933 -22.22 11.75 5.44
C TRP A 933 -21.68 13.19 5.57
N GLY A 934 -22.20 14.15 4.80
CA GLY A 934 -21.88 15.58 4.94
C GLY A 934 -22.33 16.14 6.30
N LYS A 935 -23.52 15.76 6.76
CA LYS A 935 -24.08 16.14 8.07
C LYS A 935 -23.51 15.36 9.27
N ASP A 936 -22.74 14.28 9.08
CA ASP A 936 -22.11 13.56 10.19
C ASP A 936 -20.92 14.36 10.77
N PRO A 937 -20.96 14.80 12.04
CA PRO A 937 -19.92 15.67 12.61
C PRO A 937 -18.56 14.98 12.77
N PHE A 938 -18.50 13.65 12.69
CA PHE A 938 -17.27 12.86 12.73
C PHE A 938 -16.85 12.37 11.34
N ALA A 939 -17.34 13.03 10.27
CA ALA A 939 -16.94 12.76 8.89
C ALA A 939 -16.91 14.05 8.05
N ARG A 940 -17.98 14.86 8.10
CA ARG A 940 -18.18 16.08 7.31
C ARG A 940 -18.04 15.86 5.80
N GLY A 941 -18.52 14.72 5.33
CA GLY A 941 -18.38 14.23 3.96
C GLY A 941 -17.98 12.75 3.92
N SER A 942 -17.66 12.27 2.73
CA SER A 942 -17.41 10.86 2.42
C SER A 942 -15.92 10.54 2.26
N TYR A 943 -15.22 11.12 1.29
CA TYR A 943 -13.78 10.94 1.05
C TYR A 943 -13.16 12.10 0.27
N SER A 944 -11.81 12.17 0.22
CA SER A 944 -11.12 13.23 -0.55
C SER A 944 -11.14 12.99 -2.06
N TYR A 945 -11.03 14.07 -2.82
CA TYR A 945 -10.82 14.07 -4.27
C TYR A 945 -9.82 15.18 -4.64
N VAL A 946 -9.21 15.12 -5.82
CA VAL A 946 -8.34 16.21 -6.31
C VAL A 946 -9.23 17.30 -6.91
N GLY A 947 -9.48 18.34 -6.12
CA GLY A 947 -10.27 19.49 -6.57
C GLY A 947 -9.49 20.39 -7.51
N ALA A 948 -10.17 21.23 -8.28
CA ALA A 948 -9.54 22.10 -9.28
C ALA A 948 -8.36 22.95 -8.75
N MET A 949 -8.40 23.35 -7.47
CA MET A 949 -7.34 24.11 -6.80
C MET A 949 -6.20 23.26 -6.19
N SER A 950 -6.32 21.93 -6.18
CA SER A 950 -5.33 21.02 -5.61
C SER A 950 -4.03 21.02 -6.41
N LYS A 951 -2.89 20.94 -5.72
CA LYS A 951 -1.56 20.96 -6.33
C LYS A 951 -0.89 19.58 -6.24
N PRO A 952 -0.03 19.20 -7.21
CA PRO A 952 0.84 18.04 -7.07
C PRO A 952 1.64 18.13 -5.76
N GLY A 953 1.64 17.06 -4.96
CA GLY A 953 2.25 17.03 -3.63
C GLY A 953 1.30 17.37 -2.46
N ASP A 954 0.03 17.71 -2.69
CA ASP A 954 -0.89 18.09 -1.60
C ASP A 954 -1.21 16.92 -0.65
N TYR A 955 -1.22 15.66 -1.11
CA TYR A 955 -1.42 14.49 -0.24
C TYR A 955 -0.19 14.16 0.61
N GLU A 956 1.01 14.38 0.08
CA GLU A 956 2.29 14.27 0.75
C GLU A 956 2.45 15.37 1.80
N ALA A 957 2.06 16.60 1.45
CA ALA A 957 1.99 17.72 2.40
C ALA A 957 0.91 17.50 3.48
N MET A 958 -0.21 16.83 3.16
CA MET A 958 -1.16 16.34 4.18
C MET A 958 -0.56 15.25 5.08
N ALA A 959 0.27 14.35 4.55
CA ALA A 959 0.91 13.26 5.27
C ALA A 959 2.02 13.71 6.25
N ALA A 960 2.89 14.63 5.84
CA ALA A 960 4.13 14.93 6.58
C ALA A 960 3.87 15.37 8.05
N PRO A 961 4.62 14.84 9.04
CA PRO A 961 4.44 15.21 10.44
C PRO A 961 4.88 16.65 10.75
N ILE A 962 4.44 17.16 11.90
CA ILE A 962 4.87 18.45 12.47
C ILE A 962 5.40 18.18 13.87
N SER A 963 6.72 18.06 14.01
CA SER A 963 7.33 17.55 15.25
C SER A 963 6.66 16.23 15.66
N ASN A 964 6.21 16.11 16.91
CA ASN A 964 5.54 14.93 17.46
C ASN A 964 4.04 14.77 17.07
N LEU A 965 3.52 15.59 16.13
CA LEU A 965 2.16 15.47 15.58
C LEU A 965 2.18 14.86 14.17
N HIS A 966 1.77 13.60 14.07
CA HIS A 966 1.71 12.82 12.83
C HIS A 966 0.29 12.78 12.26
N PHE A 967 0.17 12.57 10.94
CA PHE A 967 -1.12 12.56 10.24
C PHE A 967 -1.33 11.24 9.48
N ALA A 968 -2.51 10.62 9.58
CA ALA A 968 -2.90 9.43 8.83
C ALA A 968 -4.37 9.51 8.36
N GLY A 969 -4.80 8.58 7.50
CA GLY A 969 -6.12 8.61 6.85
C GLY A 969 -6.02 8.53 5.32
N GLU A 970 -7.14 8.35 4.62
CA GLU A 970 -7.13 8.27 3.15
C GLU A 970 -6.70 9.59 2.49
N ALA A 971 -7.09 10.73 3.07
CA ALA A 971 -6.61 12.06 2.68
C ALA A 971 -5.10 12.32 2.95
N THR A 972 -4.32 11.29 3.30
CA THR A 972 -2.85 11.34 3.42
C THR A 972 -2.14 10.21 2.63
N CYS A 973 -2.84 9.53 1.72
CA CYS A 973 -2.26 8.45 0.90
C CYS A 973 -2.38 8.80 -0.59
N ALA A 974 -1.33 9.41 -1.16
CA ALA A 974 -1.34 9.93 -2.52
C ALA A 974 -1.58 8.87 -3.62
N THR A 975 -1.12 7.64 -3.39
CA THR A 975 -1.25 6.52 -4.33
C THR A 975 -2.55 5.73 -4.19
N HIS A 976 -3.30 5.90 -3.09
CA HIS A 976 -4.57 5.19 -2.87
C HIS A 976 -5.60 6.05 -2.09
N PRO A 977 -5.85 7.31 -2.48
CA PRO A 977 -6.77 8.22 -1.81
C PRO A 977 -8.20 7.67 -1.83
N ALA A 978 -9.09 8.24 -1.00
CA ALA A 978 -10.48 7.79 -0.80
C ALA A 978 -10.70 6.34 -0.31
N THR A 979 -9.70 5.45 -0.33
CA THR A 979 -9.91 4.01 -0.10
C THR A 979 -9.71 3.53 1.35
N VAL A 980 -10.29 2.37 1.65
CA VAL A 980 -10.09 1.65 2.92
C VAL A 980 -8.65 1.14 3.07
N HIS A 981 -8.03 0.70 1.97
CA HIS A 981 -6.66 0.21 1.98
C HIS A 981 -5.63 1.35 2.07
N GLY A 982 -5.84 2.49 1.40
CA GLY A 982 -4.99 3.68 1.53
C GLY A 982 -5.04 4.28 2.93
N ALA A 983 -6.22 4.30 3.56
CA ALA A 983 -6.35 4.61 4.98
C ALA A 983 -5.53 3.65 5.86
N TYR A 984 -5.53 2.34 5.58
CA TYR A 984 -4.71 1.38 6.33
C TYR A 984 -3.21 1.59 6.11
N ILE A 985 -2.78 1.77 4.85
CA ILE A 985 -1.38 2.03 4.45
C ILE A 985 -0.84 3.30 5.12
N SER A 986 -1.59 4.40 5.15
CA SER A 986 -1.15 5.61 5.85
C SER A 986 -1.07 5.45 7.37
N GLY A 987 -1.85 4.52 7.95
CA GLY A 987 -1.68 4.09 9.34
C GLY A 987 -0.35 3.38 9.60
N LEU A 988 0.07 2.48 8.69
CA LEU A 988 1.38 1.83 8.75
C LEU A 988 2.52 2.86 8.57
N ARG A 989 2.37 3.81 7.65
CA ARG A 989 3.34 4.91 7.46
C ARG A 989 3.49 5.76 8.72
N ALA A 990 2.39 6.21 9.34
CA ALA A 990 2.47 7.00 10.57
C ALA A 990 3.08 6.20 11.74
N ALA A 991 2.90 4.87 11.79
CA ALA A 991 3.61 4.02 12.73
C ALA A 991 5.13 3.96 12.43
N SER A 992 5.50 3.97 11.15
CA SER A 992 6.88 4.05 10.66
C SER A 992 7.57 5.38 11.03
N GLU A 993 6.86 6.50 10.89
CA GLU A 993 7.32 7.83 11.34
C GLU A 993 7.56 7.82 12.86
N VAL A 994 6.54 7.48 13.65
CA VAL A 994 6.61 7.46 15.12
C VAL A 994 7.72 6.55 15.63
N ILE A 995 7.92 5.36 15.06
CA ILE A 995 9.05 4.50 15.48
C ILE A 995 10.41 5.07 15.05
N SER A 996 10.48 5.84 13.96
CA SER A 996 11.73 6.48 13.50
C SER A 996 12.19 7.57 14.46
N ASP A 997 11.28 8.43 14.92
CA ASP A 997 11.59 9.44 15.94
C ASP A 997 11.91 8.81 17.31
N LEU A 998 11.24 7.69 17.64
CA LEU A 998 11.33 7.05 18.95
C LEU A 998 12.63 6.25 19.19
N ILE A 999 13.21 5.62 18.17
CA ILE A 999 14.46 4.83 18.28
C ILE A 999 15.59 5.23 17.33
N GLY A 1000 15.39 6.24 16.47
CA GLY A 1000 16.37 6.72 15.49
C GLY A 1000 16.23 6.04 14.10
N PRO A 1001 17.11 6.38 13.13
CA PRO A 1001 17.13 5.77 11.80
C PRO A 1001 17.44 4.26 11.84
N ILE A 1002 17.52 3.60 10.68
CA ILE A 1002 18.02 2.22 10.60
C ILE A 1002 19.54 2.25 10.73
N ASP A 1003 20.07 1.44 11.65
CA ASP A 1003 21.51 1.26 11.86
C ASP A 1003 22.09 0.44 10.69
N ILE A 1004 22.88 1.04 9.79
CA ILE A 1004 23.48 0.32 8.65
C ILE A 1004 24.85 -0.27 9.06
N PRO A 1005 25.09 -1.59 8.92
CA PRO A 1005 26.42 -2.19 9.11
C PRO A 1005 27.49 -1.56 8.20
N ASN A 1006 28.71 -1.38 8.70
CA ASN A 1006 29.83 -0.86 7.92
C ASN A 1006 31.10 -1.71 8.13
N PRO A 1007 31.64 -2.39 7.09
CA PRO A 1007 31.11 -2.47 5.73
C PRO A 1007 29.78 -3.26 5.68
N LEU A 1008 28.84 -2.81 4.83
CA LEU A 1008 27.52 -3.44 4.66
C LEU A 1008 27.61 -4.78 3.91
N VAL A 1009 28.47 -4.81 2.90
CA VAL A 1009 28.94 -6.01 2.21
C VAL A 1009 30.43 -6.13 2.55
N PRO A 1010 30.85 -7.11 3.37
CA PRO A 1010 32.27 -7.33 3.63
C PRO A 1010 33.00 -7.68 2.34
N TRP A 1011 34.26 -7.23 2.21
CA TRP A 1011 35.15 -7.67 1.14
C TRP A 1011 35.23 -9.20 1.13
N PRO A 1012 35.23 -9.85 -0.05
CA PRO A 1012 35.37 -11.30 -0.14
C PRO A 1012 36.67 -11.75 0.53
N SER A 1013 36.61 -12.84 1.31
CA SER A 1013 37.82 -13.45 1.85
C SER A 1013 38.60 -14.12 0.71
N GLN A 1014 39.91 -14.38 0.88
CA GLN A 1014 40.68 -15.11 -0.16
C GLN A 1014 40.04 -16.47 -0.50
N ALA A 1015 39.38 -17.12 0.47
CA ALA A 1015 38.64 -18.37 0.27
C ALA A 1015 37.37 -18.23 -0.61
N ASP A 1016 36.84 -17.01 -0.79
CA ASP A 1016 35.73 -16.73 -1.73
C ASP A 1016 36.23 -16.46 -3.16
N VAL A 1017 37.48 -15.99 -3.33
CA VAL A 1017 38.05 -15.57 -4.62
C VAL A 1017 38.65 -16.74 -5.42
N GLU A 1018 39.26 -17.71 -4.73
CA GLU A 1018 39.92 -18.87 -5.37
C GLU A 1018 38.98 -19.81 -6.15
N MET A 1019 37.66 -19.66 -6.04
CA MET A 1019 36.69 -20.48 -6.79
C MET A 1019 36.32 -19.95 -8.18
N THR A 1020 36.83 -18.79 -8.62
CA THR A 1020 36.31 -18.12 -9.84
C THR A 1020 37.29 -17.78 -10.95
N GLU A 1021 38.62 -17.83 -10.75
CA GLU A 1021 39.57 -17.35 -11.79
C GLU A 1021 40.59 -18.40 -12.25
N THR A 1022 40.39 -18.93 -13.46
CA THR A 1022 41.43 -19.67 -14.21
C THR A 1022 42.50 -18.70 -14.75
N PRO A 1023 43.79 -19.02 -14.66
CA PRO A 1023 44.86 -18.06 -14.89
C PRO A 1023 45.12 -17.76 -16.36
N GLN A 1024 45.12 -16.47 -16.75
CA GLN A 1024 45.80 -16.00 -17.95
C GLN A 1024 46.63 -14.73 -17.72
N ARG A 1025 47.95 -14.91 -17.89
CA ARG A 1025 48.95 -13.90 -18.28
C ARG A 1025 49.17 -12.69 -17.36
N GLN A 1026 50.17 -12.84 -16.51
CA GLN A 1026 51.15 -11.78 -16.23
C GLN A 1026 51.62 -11.11 -17.55
N ARG A 1027 51.81 -9.78 -17.55
CA ARG A 1027 52.95 -9.15 -18.24
C ARG A 1027 53.18 -7.68 -17.84
N ALA A 1028 54.36 -7.40 -17.27
CA ALA A 1028 55.04 -6.10 -17.21
C ALA A 1028 54.33 -4.93 -16.50
N GLU A 1029 55.01 -3.94 -15.92
CA GLU A 1029 56.42 -3.77 -15.45
C GLU A 1029 56.38 -2.61 -14.43
N ASP A 1030 57.22 -2.61 -13.39
CA ASP A 1030 57.11 -1.66 -12.28
C ASP A 1030 58.48 -1.33 -11.62
N LEU A 1031 58.50 -0.31 -10.74
CA LEU A 1031 59.61 0.28 -9.95
C LEU A 1031 60.49 1.36 -10.65
N PRO A 1032 61.10 2.30 -9.89
CA PRO A 1032 60.83 2.83 -8.53
C PRO A 1032 60.38 4.34 -8.62
N ASP A 1033 60.25 5.19 -7.59
CA ASP A 1033 60.93 5.25 -6.29
C ASP A 1033 60.15 5.99 -5.18
N ASP A 1034 60.53 5.60 -3.97
CA ASP A 1034 60.01 5.73 -2.61
C ASP A 1034 60.05 7.14 -1.96
N THR A 1035 59.33 7.34 -0.84
CA THR A 1035 59.79 8.23 0.27
C THR A 1035 59.18 7.95 1.67
N SER A 1036 59.39 6.75 2.21
CA SER A 1036 59.60 6.44 3.66
C SER A 1036 58.41 6.42 4.67
N PRO A 1037 58.50 5.67 5.80
CA PRO A 1037 57.33 5.01 6.39
C PRO A 1037 57.10 5.20 7.93
N ASN A 1038 56.22 4.39 8.52
CA ASN A 1038 55.79 4.44 9.93
C ASN A 1038 55.93 3.06 10.63
N THR A 1039 57.00 2.90 11.42
CA THR A 1039 57.78 1.67 11.50
C THR A 1039 57.30 0.55 12.46
N ASN A 1040 56.11 0.65 13.05
CA ASN A 1040 55.64 -0.33 14.05
C ASN A 1040 54.56 -1.32 13.58
N MET A 1041 53.96 -1.15 12.40
CA MET A 1041 53.05 -2.16 11.83
C MET A 1041 53.76 -3.09 10.84
N GLU A 1042 54.81 -2.59 10.19
CA GLU A 1042 55.64 -3.33 9.23
C GLU A 1042 56.35 -4.52 9.90
N SER A 1043 56.79 -4.40 11.16
CA SER A 1043 57.60 -5.44 11.83
C SER A 1043 56.87 -6.78 12.01
N GLU A 1044 55.56 -6.80 12.24
CA GLU A 1044 54.82 -8.07 12.35
C GLU A 1044 54.43 -8.62 10.96
N VAL A 1045 54.17 -7.74 9.98
CA VAL A 1045 53.91 -8.16 8.58
C VAL A 1045 55.15 -8.78 7.94
N VAL A 1046 56.33 -8.16 8.09
CA VAL A 1046 57.62 -8.70 7.62
C VAL A 1046 57.97 -10.01 8.34
N LYS A 1047 57.69 -10.10 9.64
CA LYS A 1047 57.87 -11.33 10.43
C LYS A 1047 56.97 -12.47 9.92
N GLN A 1048 55.69 -12.20 9.64
CA GLN A 1048 54.74 -13.16 9.09
C GLN A 1048 55.17 -13.61 7.68
N ALA A 1049 55.50 -12.66 6.79
CA ALA A 1049 55.95 -12.96 5.42
C ALA A 1049 57.24 -13.81 5.39
N ARG A 1050 58.20 -13.58 6.29
CA ARG A 1050 59.40 -14.44 6.46
C ARG A 1050 59.01 -15.87 6.85
N LEU A 1051 58.05 -16.04 7.78
CA LEU A 1051 57.62 -17.36 8.23
C LEU A 1051 56.87 -18.12 7.12
N GLU A 1052 56.03 -17.43 6.35
CA GLU A 1052 55.30 -17.99 5.21
C GLU A 1052 56.23 -18.36 4.04
N ALA A 1053 57.25 -17.53 3.76
CA ALA A 1053 58.27 -17.86 2.78
C ALA A 1053 59.06 -19.11 3.17
N PHE A 1054 59.53 -19.19 4.42
CA PHE A 1054 60.29 -20.36 4.91
C PHE A 1054 59.44 -21.65 4.97
N GLU A 1055 58.16 -21.54 5.28
CA GLU A 1055 57.21 -22.66 5.18
C GLU A 1055 57.02 -23.11 3.72
N SER A 1056 56.98 -22.18 2.76
CA SER A 1056 56.95 -22.49 1.32
C SER A 1056 58.24 -23.19 0.86
N ASP A 1057 59.41 -22.69 1.27
CA ASP A 1057 60.72 -23.29 0.95
C ASP A 1057 60.82 -24.73 1.46
N ILE A 1058 60.33 -24.98 2.69
CA ILE A 1058 60.21 -26.33 3.26
C ILE A 1058 59.29 -27.22 2.42
N LEU A 1059 58.14 -26.71 1.98
CA LEU A 1059 57.17 -27.48 1.18
C LEU A 1059 57.69 -27.80 -0.22
N ASP A 1060 58.41 -26.87 -0.87
CA ASP A 1060 59.06 -27.14 -2.15
C ASP A 1060 60.26 -28.09 -2.01
N ALA A 1061 61.01 -28.06 -0.89
CA ALA A 1061 62.03 -29.06 -0.60
C ALA A 1061 61.44 -30.48 -0.41
N ILE A 1062 60.35 -30.61 0.36
CA ILE A 1062 59.60 -31.87 0.51
C ILE A 1062 59.12 -32.39 -0.86
N LYS A 1063 58.57 -31.50 -1.69
CA LYS A 1063 58.06 -31.80 -3.04
C LYS A 1063 59.17 -32.12 -4.04
N ALA A 1064 60.38 -31.60 -3.86
CA ALA A 1064 61.56 -31.93 -4.65
C ALA A 1064 62.14 -33.32 -4.33
N GLU A 1065 62.17 -33.72 -3.05
CA GLU A 1065 62.65 -35.06 -2.67
C GLU A 1065 61.58 -36.16 -2.86
N LEU A 1066 60.33 -35.88 -2.52
CA LEU A 1066 59.26 -36.89 -2.38
C LEU A 1066 58.14 -36.77 -3.43
N GLY A 1067 58.24 -35.81 -4.34
CA GLY A 1067 57.20 -35.53 -5.34
C GLY A 1067 55.90 -35.00 -4.73
N LEU A 1068 54.82 -35.07 -5.51
CA LEU A 1068 53.48 -34.70 -5.04
C LEU A 1068 52.94 -35.77 -4.08
N ARG A 1069 52.30 -35.31 -3.00
CA ARG A 1069 51.58 -36.17 -2.04
C ARG A 1069 50.53 -37.02 -2.79
N PRO A 1070 50.43 -38.35 -2.53
CA PRO A 1070 49.49 -39.22 -3.24
C PRO A 1070 48.03 -38.74 -3.19
N SER A 1071 47.32 -38.90 -4.32
CA SER A 1071 45.88 -38.63 -4.44
C SER A 1071 45.04 -39.91 -4.28
N PRO A 1072 43.81 -39.82 -3.74
CA PRO A 1072 42.97 -40.99 -3.49
C PRO A 1072 42.42 -41.61 -4.79
N PRO A 1073 42.16 -42.94 -4.82
CA PRO A 1073 41.60 -43.62 -5.99
C PRO A 1073 40.15 -43.21 -6.28
N GLY A 1074 39.77 -43.28 -7.55
CA GLY A 1074 38.41 -42.97 -8.02
C GLY A 1074 37.42 -44.10 -7.73
N LYS A 1075 36.12 -43.78 -7.63
CA LYS A 1075 35.05 -44.75 -7.34
C LYS A 1075 34.28 -45.16 -8.61
N PRO A 1076 34.59 -46.30 -9.27
CA PRO A 1076 33.71 -46.87 -10.30
C PRO A 1076 32.33 -47.26 -9.72
N GLY A 1077 31.30 -47.24 -10.56
CA GLY A 1077 29.88 -47.22 -10.14
C GLY A 1077 29.43 -48.42 -9.29
N SER A 1078 28.85 -48.12 -8.12
CA SER A 1078 28.56 -49.09 -7.04
C SER A 1078 27.23 -49.85 -7.13
N ASN A 1079 26.49 -49.80 -8.25
CA ASN A 1079 25.12 -50.33 -8.32
C ASN A 1079 24.89 -51.17 -9.60
N PRO A 1080 24.50 -52.46 -9.49
CA PRO A 1080 24.23 -53.33 -10.64
C PRO A 1080 23.17 -52.78 -11.61
N PHE A 1081 22.16 -52.08 -11.08
CA PHE A 1081 21.11 -51.48 -11.89
C PHE A 1081 21.62 -50.36 -12.80
N LEU A 1082 22.69 -49.64 -12.43
CA LEU A 1082 23.27 -48.59 -13.28
C LEU A 1082 24.06 -49.17 -14.45
N LEU A 1083 24.70 -50.32 -14.26
CA LEU A 1083 25.36 -51.07 -15.34
C LEU A 1083 24.30 -51.61 -16.31
N PHE A 1084 23.30 -52.34 -15.81
CA PHE A 1084 22.16 -52.82 -16.60
C PHE A 1084 21.39 -51.70 -17.32
N THR A 1085 21.22 -50.54 -16.66
CA THR A 1085 20.59 -49.36 -17.27
C THR A 1085 21.41 -48.80 -18.44
N THR A 1086 22.74 -48.90 -18.38
CA THR A 1086 23.62 -48.42 -19.46
C THR A 1086 23.48 -49.31 -20.69
N ASP A 1087 23.57 -50.63 -20.50
CA ASP A 1087 23.54 -51.62 -21.59
C ASP A 1087 22.18 -51.61 -22.32
N HIS A 1088 21.07 -51.71 -21.57
CA HIS A 1088 19.72 -51.78 -22.16
C HIS A 1088 19.09 -50.40 -22.48
N TRP A 1089 19.83 -49.29 -22.31
CA TRP A 1089 19.28 -47.94 -22.55
C TRP A 1089 18.74 -47.76 -23.97
N ALA A 1090 19.53 -48.17 -24.97
CA ALA A 1090 19.21 -47.96 -26.38
C ALA A 1090 18.01 -48.82 -26.82
N GLU A 1091 17.98 -50.08 -26.39
CA GLU A 1091 16.92 -51.05 -26.73
C GLU A 1091 15.57 -50.61 -26.17
N VAL A 1092 15.51 -50.33 -24.86
CA VAL A 1092 14.26 -49.91 -24.21
C VAL A 1092 13.82 -48.53 -24.67
N LYS A 1093 14.75 -47.62 -25.00
CA LYS A 1093 14.39 -46.36 -25.64
C LYS A 1093 13.67 -46.59 -26.97
N LYS A 1094 14.25 -47.42 -27.85
CA LYS A 1094 13.68 -47.71 -29.18
C LYS A 1094 12.28 -48.31 -29.06
N ALA A 1095 12.09 -49.29 -28.17
CA ALA A 1095 10.77 -49.87 -27.91
C ALA A 1095 9.76 -48.85 -27.37
N CYS A 1096 10.18 -47.93 -26.48
CA CYS A 1096 9.31 -46.86 -25.99
C CYS A 1096 8.96 -45.82 -27.06
N ASP A 1097 9.90 -45.47 -27.95
CA ASP A 1097 9.62 -44.60 -29.10
C ASP A 1097 8.59 -45.26 -30.03
N GLU A 1098 8.82 -46.53 -30.41
CA GLU A 1098 7.92 -47.31 -31.29
C GLU A 1098 6.51 -47.47 -30.71
N MET A 1099 6.38 -47.76 -29.40
CA MET A 1099 5.09 -47.79 -28.72
C MET A 1099 4.39 -46.42 -28.75
N ARG A 1100 5.13 -45.30 -28.70
CA ARG A 1100 4.55 -43.96 -28.75
C ARG A 1100 4.10 -43.58 -30.15
N VAL A 1101 4.86 -43.93 -31.19
CA VAL A 1101 4.43 -43.82 -32.60
C VAL A 1101 3.12 -44.58 -32.80
N ALA A 1102 3.07 -45.85 -32.41
CA ALA A 1102 1.87 -46.69 -32.55
C ALA A 1102 0.64 -46.14 -31.79
N ALA A 1103 0.85 -45.55 -30.60
CA ALA A 1103 -0.22 -44.98 -29.79
C ALA A 1103 -0.67 -43.57 -30.20
N THR A 1104 0.09 -42.86 -31.05
CA THR A 1104 -0.21 -41.47 -31.45
C THR A 1104 -0.37 -41.26 -32.95
N GLY A 1105 -0.16 -42.30 -33.76
CA GLY A 1105 -0.27 -42.25 -35.23
C GLY A 1105 0.82 -41.42 -35.94
N ASN A 1106 1.63 -40.68 -35.20
CA ASN A 1106 2.68 -39.80 -35.73
C ASN A 1106 4.05 -40.52 -35.74
N PRO A 1107 4.71 -40.69 -36.91
CA PRO A 1107 5.97 -41.42 -37.04
C PRO A 1107 7.17 -40.75 -36.34
N ASP A 1108 7.12 -39.46 -36.04
CA ASP A 1108 8.21 -38.73 -35.37
C ASP A 1108 8.11 -38.70 -33.84
N SER A 1109 7.04 -39.28 -33.28
CA SER A 1109 6.72 -39.31 -31.86
C SER A 1109 7.76 -40.10 -31.05
N LYS A 1110 8.46 -39.43 -30.13
CA LYS A 1110 9.56 -40.02 -29.33
C LYS A 1110 9.24 -40.01 -27.84
N ALA A 1111 9.68 -41.04 -27.12
CA ALA A 1111 9.43 -41.19 -25.68
C ALA A 1111 10.36 -40.29 -24.84
N SER A 1112 9.82 -39.76 -23.74
CA SER A 1112 10.59 -38.92 -22.83
C SER A 1112 11.61 -39.74 -22.04
N ARG A 1113 12.67 -39.07 -21.58
CA ARG A 1113 13.74 -39.69 -20.79
C ARG A 1113 13.26 -40.33 -19.48
N ASN A 1114 12.09 -39.92 -18.97
CA ASN A 1114 11.50 -40.50 -17.76
C ASN A 1114 10.65 -41.74 -18.06
N GLU A 1115 9.93 -41.79 -19.18
CA GLU A 1115 9.19 -43.00 -19.60
C GLU A 1115 10.15 -44.17 -19.86
N VAL A 1116 11.28 -43.90 -20.56
CA VAL A 1116 12.35 -44.90 -20.77
C VAL A 1116 12.93 -45.40 -19.45
N ARG A 1117 13.17 -44.51 -18.47
CA ARG A 1117 13.64 -44.89 -17.12
C ARG A 1117 12.63 -45.77 -16.38
N ILE A 1118 11.34 -45.45 -16.47
CA ILE A 1118 10.27 -46.25 -15.85
C ILE A 1118 10.23 -47.65 -16.47
N ARG A 1119 10.37 -47.76 -17.80
CA ARG A 1119 10.36 -49.06 -18.51
C ARG A 1119 11.63 -49.88 -18.22
N ILE A 1120 12.82 -49.28 -18.16
CA ILE A 1120 14.06 -49.97 -17.72
C ILE A 1120 13.94 -50.42 -16.25
N GLY A 1121 13.36 -49.58 -15.39
CA GLY A 1121 13.09 -49.92 -13.98
C GLY A 1121 12.00 -50.98 -13.79
N GLN A 1122 11.15 -51.24 -14.80
CA GLN A 1122 10.30 -52.43 -14.86
C GLN A 1122 11.11 -53.65 -15.32
N LEU A 1123 11.81 -53.53 -16.46
CA LEU A 1123 12.63 -54.59 -17.05
C LEU A 1123 13.62 -55.20 -16.04
N TRP A 1124 14.33 -54.39 -15.25
CA TRP A 1124 15.24 -54.88 -14.21
C TRP A 1124 14.55 -55.64 -13.06
N ARG A 1125 13.31 -55.26 -12.70
CA ARG A 1125 12.53 -55.99 -11.68
C ARG A 1125 11.99 -57.31 -12.24
N GLU A 1126 11.52 -57.29 -13.48
CA GLU A 1126 10.90 -58.41 -14.19
C GLU A 1126 11.93 -59.43 -14.72
N ALA A 1127 13.19 -59.03 -14.93
CA ALA A 1127 14.26 -59.91 -15.41
C ALA A 1127 14.54 -61.09 -14.46
N PRO A 1128 14.81 -62.31 -14.96
CA PRO A 1128 15.24 -63.44 -14.14
C PRO A 1128 16.64 -63.20 -13.55
N ASP A 1129 16.94 -63.84 -12.43
CA ASP A 1129 18.17 -63.55 -11.68
C ASP A 1129 19.45 -63.95 -12.43
N GLU A 1130 19.36 -64.87 -13.40
CA GLU A 1130 20.45 -65.20 -14.33
C GLU A 1130 20.91 -64.00 -15.17
N LEU A 1131 19.96 -63.12 -15.57
CA LEU A 1131 20.25 -61.88 -16.30
C LEU A 1131 20.81 -60.77 -15.38
N LYS A 1132 20.44 -60.77 -14.10
CA LYS A 1132 20.95 -59.81 -13.10
C LYS A 1132 22.37 -60.18 -12.63
N ARG A 1133 22.67 -61.48 -12.58
CA ARG A 1133 23.90 -62.06 -12.05
C ARG A 1133 25.21 -61.42 -12.53
N PRO A 1134 25.50 -61.24 -13.84
CA PRO A 1134 26.76 -60.65 -14.27
C PRO A 1134 26.99 -59.25 -13.71
N TYR A 1135 25.95 -58.41 -13.66
CA TYR A 1135 26.03 -57.05 -13.11
C TYR A 1135 26.27 -57.02 -11.59
N VAL A 1136 25.72 -58.00 -10.86
CA VAL A 1136 25.96 -58.18 -9.42
C VAL A 1136 27.39 -58.66 -9.16
N GLU A 1137 27.87 -59.65 -9.92
CA GLU A 1137 29.24 -60.17 -9.80
C GLU A 1137 30.29 -59.11 -10.20
N GLN A 1138 30.05 -58.34 -11.27
CA GLN A 1138 30.90 -57.23 -11.68
C GLN A 1138 30.97 -56.13 -10.60
N THR A 1139 29.83 -55.74 -10.02
CA THR A 1139 29.80 -54.75 -8.93
C THR A 1139 30.52 -55.26 -7.68
N SER A 1140 30.41 -56.56 -7.37
CA SER A 1140 31.12 -57.21 -6.26
C SER A 1140 32.65 -57.17 -6.45
N ASN A 1141 33.12 -57.47 -7.66
CA ASN A 1141 34.55 -57.39 -7.99
C ASN A 1141 35.08 -55.95 -7.96
N ASN A 1142 34.34 -54.97 -8.52
CA ASN A 1142 34.69 -53.55 -8.41
C ASN A 1142 34.81 -53.11 -6.94
N ARG A 1143 33.92 -53.58 -6.05
CA ARG A 1143 33.99 -53.27 -4.62
C ARG A 1143 35.25 -53.85 -3.95
N LYS A 1144 35.71 -55.04 -4.35
CA LYS A 1144 36.98 -55.63 -3.84
C LYS A 1144 38.20 -54.83 -4.29
N VAL A 1145 38.31 -54.57 -5.59
CA VAL A 1145 39.45 -53.81 -6.16
C VAL A 1145 39.55 -52.43 -5.52
N ASN A 1146 38.43 -51.71 -5.34
CA ASN A 1146 38.42 -50.41 -4.66
C ASN A 1146 38.92 -50.47 -3.20
N LEU A 1147 38.67 -51.56 -2.48
CA LEU A 1147 39.14 -51.74 -1.09
C LEU A 1147 40.65 -52.04 -1.04
N GLU A 1148 41.15 -52.84 -1.98
CA GLU A 1148 42.58 -53.13 -2.12
C GLU A 1148 43.36 -51.87 -2.56
N GLU A 1149 42.83 -51.11 -3.52
CA GLU A 1149 43.40 -49.81 -3.92
C GLU A 1149 43.40 -48.79 -2.78
N ALA A 1150 42.32 -48.69 -2.01
CA ALA A 1150 42.25 -47.81 -0.84
C ALA A 1150 43.29 -48.17 0.23
N ALA A 1151 43.43 -49.47 0.56
CA ALA A 1151 44.44 -49.92 1.53
C ALA A 1151 45.88 -49.64 1.06
N THR A 1152 46.19 -49.84 -0.24
CA THR A 1152 47.50 -49.47 -0.78
C THR A 1152 47.71 -47.96 -0.88
N PHE A 1153 46.64 -47.16 -0.98
CA PHE A 1153 46.71 -45.71 -0.95
C PHE A 1153 47.05 -45.20 0.46
N GLU A 1154 46.35 -45.67 1.50
CA GLU A 1154 46.63 -45.28 2.90
C GLU A 1154 48.07 -45.63 3.32
N ALA A 1155 48.56 -46.81 2.95
CA ALA A 1155 49.95 -47.22 3.21
C ALA A 1155 50.97 -46.30 2.51
N ARG A 1156 50.73 -45.92 1.25
CA ARG A 1156 51.57 -44.96 0.51
C ARG A 1156 51.51 -43.56 1.13
N LEU A 1157 50.33 -43.12 1.58
CA LEU A 1157 50.11 -41.81 2.19
C LEU A 1157 50.86 -41.68 3.53
N ALA A 1158 50.74 -42.69 4.40
CA ALA A 1158 51.45 -42.74 5.68
C ALA A 1158 52.98 -42.75 5.50
N SER A 1159 53.48 -43.49 4.51
CA SER A 1159 54.92 -43.49 4.18
C SER A 1159 55.42 -42.14 3.66
N TRP A 1160 54.60 -41.42 2.88
CA TRP A 1160 54.93 -40.10 2.36
C TRP A 1160 54.92 -39.05 3.48
N ASP A 1161 53.87 -39.02 4.30
CA ASP A 1161 53.73 -38.08 5.42
C ASP A 1161 54.85 -38.25 6.48
N ALA A 1162 55.24 -39.50 6.76
CA ALA A 1162 56.35 -39.80 7.67
C ALA A 1162 57.69 -39.28 7.12
N ARG A 1163 57.99 -39.52 5.84
CA ARG A 1163 59.25 -39.06 5.22
C ARG A 1163 59.28 -37.54 5.04
N ALA A 1164 58.15 -36.90 4.73
CA ALA A 1164 58.04 -35.44 4.64
C ALA A 1164 58.39 -34.74 5.98
N MET A 1165 58.06 -35.37 7.12
CA MET A 1165 58.44 -34.88 8.44
C MET A 1165 59.95 -35.03 8.73
N GLU A 1166 60.65 -35.99 8.11
CA GLU A 1166 62.12 -36.09 8.18
C GLU A 1166 62.78 -34.99 7.34
N VAL A 1167 62.37 -34.84 6.08
CA VAL A 1167 62.88 -33.79 5.17
C VAL A 1167 62.70 -32.40 5.80
N ARG A 1168 61.53 -32.12 6.40
CA ARG A 1168 61.29 -30.88 7.16
C ARG A 1168 62.28 -30.67 8.31
N ARG A 1169 62.53 -31.69 9.14
CA ARG A 1169 63.47 -31.59 10.28
C ARG A 1169 64.89 -31.28 9.81
N ASP A 1170 65.31 -31.93 8.72
CA ASP A 1170 66.66 -31.75 8.20
C ASP A 1170 66.80 -30.42 7.44
N TYR A 1171 65.75 -29.92 6.78
CA TYR A 1171 65.72 -28.59 6.18
C TYR A 1171 65.80 -27.48 7.24
N VAL A 1172 65.03 -27.59 8.33
CA VAL A 1172 65.07 -26.65 9.46
C VAL A 1172 66.46 -26.65 10.12
N ARG A 1173 67.08 -27.83 10.31
CA ARG A 1173 68.44 -27.93 10.86
C ARG A 1173 69.52 -27.33 9.94
N GLN A 1174 69.29 -27.31 8.63
CA GLN A 1174 70.21 -26.73 7.64
C GLN A 1174 70.13 -25.20 7.55
N HIS A 1175 69.07 -24.57 8.09
CA HIS A 1175 68.84 -23.13 8.04
C HIS A 1175 68.77 -22.50 9.45
N PRO A 1176 69.82 -22.63 10.28
CA PRO A 1176 69.84 -22.11 11.65
C PRO A 1176 69.71 -20.59 11.68
N GLY A 1177 68.84 -20.09 12.56
CA GLY A 1177 68.59 -18.65 12.74
C GLY A 1177 67.51 -18.05 11.84
N VAL A 1178 66.93 -18.81 10.90
CA VAL A 1178 65.75 -18.34 10.13
C VAL A 1178 64.47 -18.34 10.98
N LEU A 1179 64.38 -19.24 11.97
CA LEU A 1179 63.39 -19.24 13.04
C LEU A 1179 64.03 -18.85 14.38
N SER A 1180 63.29 -18.17 15.24
CA SER A 1180 63.61 -18.06 16.67
C SER A 1180 63.14 -19.31 17.45
N GLU A 1181 63.69 -19.55 18.65
CA GLU A 1181 63.37 -20.74 19.46
C GLU A 1181 61.87 -20.89 19.78
N GLU A 1182 61.15 -19.77 19.94
CA GLU A 1182 59.70 -19.77 20.17
C GLU A 1182 58.91 -20.08 18.88
N GLU A 1183 59.35 -19.55 17.74
CA GLU A 1183 58.75 -19.83 16.43
C GLU A 1183 58.96 -21.29 16.01
N GLU A 1184 60.14 -21.85 16.24
CA GLU A 1184 60.43 -23.26 15.96
C GLU A 1184 59.59 -24.19 16.86
N GLN A 1185 59.46 -23.88 18.16
CA GLN A 1185 58.57 -24.64 19.05
C GLN A 1185 57.11 -24.56 18.61
N ASN A 1186 56.63 -23.39 18.18
CA ASN A 1186 55.24 -23.21 17.73
C ASN A 1186 54.96 -23.98 16.41
N MET A 1187 55.90 -23.97 15.45
CA MET A 1187 55.84 -24.81 14.25
C MET A 1187 55.76 -26.31 14.62
N TRP A 1188 56.65 -26.79 15.50
CA TRP A 1188 56.65 -28.20 15.90
C TRP A 1188 55.41 -28.61 16.72
N ARG A 1189 54.81 -27.70 17.50
CA ARG A 1189 53.49 -27.92 18.15
C ARG A 1189 52.37 -28.03 17.11
N ALA A 1190 52.32 -27.13 16.13
CA ALA A 1190 51.30 -27.14 15.07
C ALA A 1190 51.33 -28.43 14.23
N LEU A 1191 52.51 -28.99 14.01
CA LEU A 1191 52.70 -30.28 13.33
C LEU A 1191 52.36 -31.49 14.22
N GLY A 1192 52.41 -31.33 15.55
CA GLY A 1192 52.09 -32.36 16.55
C GLY A 1192 53.30 -33.12 17.10
N VAL A 1193 54.50 -32.53 17.09
CA VAL A 1193 55.75 -33.17 17.52
C VAL A 1193 56.02 -33.04 19.02
N TYR A 1194 55.59 -31.93 19.64
CA TYR A 1194 55.68 -31.72 21.10
C TYR A 1194 54.33 -31.96 21.77
N GLY A 1195 54.12 -33.18 22.27
CA GLY A 1195 52.93 -33.56 23.02
C GLY A 1195 53.14 -33.47 24.53
N ASP A 1196 52.55 -32.46 25.16
CA ASP A 1196 52.12 -32.50 26.57
C ASP A 1196 50.82 -31.69 26.71
N TYR A 1197 50.07 -31.90 27.79
CA TYR A 1197 48.72 -31.37 28.07
C TYR A 1197 47.59 -31.87 27.16
N GLY A 1198 47.18 -33.12 27.41
CA GLY A 1198 45.79 -33.35 27.83
C GLY A 1198 44.68 -33.32 26.77
N ASN A 1199 44.63 -34.36 25.94
CA ASN A 1199 43.37 -35.04 25.57
C ASN A 1199 42.25 -34.20 24.90
N PHE A 1200 42.60 -33.27 24.01
CA PHE A 1200 41.63 -32.55 23.16
C PHE A 1200 42.06 -32.37 21.68
N GLY A 1201 43.07 -33.13 21.22
CA GLY A 1201 43.64 -33.01 19.87
C GLY A 1201 43.08 -33.99 18.83
N ASP A 1202 43.11 -35.30 19.11
CA ASP A 1202 43.08 -36.33 18.05
C ASP A 1202 41.78 -36.44 17.27
N GLU A 1203 40.63 -36.11 17.88
CA GLU A 1203 39.35 -36.07 17.14
C GLU A 1203 39.39 -35.10 15.95
N ARG A 1204 40.15 -34.00 16.01
CA ARG A 1204 40.18 -32.98 14.94
C ARG A 1204 41.05 -33.37 13.74
N ARG A 1205 42.04 -34.25 13.90
CA ARG A 1205 42.76 -34.84 12.74
C ARG A 1205 41.96 -35.99 12.11
N ALA A 1206 41.26 -36.80 12.90
CA ALA A 1206 40.39 -37.86 12.37
C ALA A 1206 39.15 -37.32 11.63
N LYS A 1207 38.40 -36.38 12.23
CA LYS A 1207 37.11 -35.87 11.68
C LYS A 1207 37.25 -34.99 10.42
N LYS A 1208 38.47 -34.75 9.91
CA LYS A 1208 38.70 -34.12 8.59
C LYS A 1208 39.13 -35.08 7.47
N MET A 1209 39.32 -36.39 7.75
CA MET A 1209 39.56 -37.40 6.71
C MET A 1209 38.62 -38.63 6.76
N SER A 1210 37.72 -38.72 7.74
CA SER A 1210 36.68 -39.77 7.81
C SER A 1210 35.30 -39.30 7.32
N GLY A 1211 35.22 -38.87 6.06
CA GLY A 1211 33.98 -38.42 5.40
C GLY A 1211 33.40 -39.38 4.36
N TYR A 1212 33.97 -40.59 4.20
CA TYR A 1212 33.66 -41.48 3.08
C TYR A 1212 33.73 -42.99 3.40
N ALA A 1213 33.17 -43.39 4.54
CA ALA A 1213 32.77 -44.77 4.80
C ALA A 1213 31.25 -44.79 5.07
N GLU A 1214 30.51 -45.57 4.28
CA GLU A 1214 29.07 -45.78 4.46
C GLU A 1214 28.81 -46.88 5.49
N ASP A 1215 27.59 -46.90 6.04
CA ASP A 1215 27.15 -47.92 6.99
C ASP A 1215 27.35 -49.35 6.45
N SER A 1216 27.87 -50.22 7.30
CA SER A 1216 27.95 -51.66 7.06
C SER A 1216 27.02 -52.39 8.01
N ASP A 1217 25.72 -52.26 7.73
CA ASP A 1217 24.69 -53.10 8.33
C ASP A 1217 25.06 -54.58 8.14
N SER A 1218 25.40 -55.23 9.25
CA SER A 1218 25.63 -56.68 9.33
C SER A 1218 24.47 -57.27 10.12
N ASN A 1219 23.64 -58.05 9.41
CA ASN A 1219 22.34 -58.48 9.90
C ASN A 1219 22.31 -60.01 10.05
N ALA A 1220 22.59 -60.51 11.26
CA ALA A 1220 22.40 -61.91 11.67
C ALA A 1220 22.48 -62.05 13.21
N ASP A 1221 21.33 -62.15 13.89
CA ASP A 1221 20.88 -63.43 14.47
C ASP A 1221 19.64 -63.24 15.38
N VAL A 1222 18.63 -64.10 15.16
CA VAL A 1222 17.33 -64.27 15.88
C VAL A 1222 16.32 -63.11 15.79
#